data_AF-A0A255DP09-F1
#
_entry.id   AF-A0A255DP09-F1
#
_cell.length_a   1.000
_cell.length_b   1.000
_cell.length_c   1.000
_cell.angle_alpha   90.00
_cell.angle_beta   90.00
_cell.angle_gamma   90.00
#
_symmetry.space_group_name_H-M   'P 1'
#
loop_
_entity.id
_entity.type
_entity.pdbx_description
1 polymer ?
#
loop_
_entity_poly.entity_id
_entity_poly.type
_entity_poly.pdbx_seq_one_letter_code
_entity_poly.pdbx_strand_id
1 'polypeptide(L)'
;MAIEFTVDHDHTARTDDAEEQLTGWIKFSVENRPAGDFRVHYSDPPKATNLPARHGWLAADGHMYKDQSITAPFRLTANDPAFNLEHLTYRADPDLKTALGAPVSVPHFYFPAPDTDTTLYLTRVMQAPEQPVMQVRTRGYAEDILDAGHIGLTVLTATDATTARSVLADGTGVVELDSFKSALIATDDQLFAAARSAAKMQTPIGAIRFPARKVSLTAASKGTVVYSGMRLLPPDGGAVAKDTEVNANLAPCVVEVTGIGTETDSLFVMPASGKVFNVLIDGLAFKDVSNSGAGGSAQFWYGPNAGAVLWCSEMRDLTFLNFKSVLGSRANAMAIDQCLFTGHWQIHGFTDAAINLGGSDNQLWLNGYLNIGTYAAAPTGFWNSGYQMMLGELSTTQIGYIYNTVGPGWKGLFLQGGSGDGGGWDCVFFGGVVEGTPYVVDPTKAATNVLVNIAGGQWKFIGTRFANVDDSKVATGAITQSGGKVTFTACGWQRWDNGSPTFPWLYRTGGKASVSQLTNAFEANGELCYERTPQGKVVPLYDKNDLSYPTSGSLAPCQANTLGTETYTIVNGLVTQIAGLTINAGAYAPVVGDSILIPGAPDASGAGTANSATLATGSIIYKVTSLAGGNIALEPRADMLTNPGGKVVYVENNGGWGAGTYWTFKSPTTNGQFTLGTTRVWLTNGLATGAMTVNTLVVSGSKTQTIQSNSAATSGKTLTLPAVGDDTLVSRTSTDTLTNKTLTSPSLTTPKIDTVLDSNGNKSFVVGAAATAVNWLQINNAPTNVAPGLQAFGADPNIGITLFPKGFGALTVYVPAGSTPTVGGYGPDTDHDLNLTTKGAGLVKANGVAVDTISAANTLTNKTLTAPKISGGSGTATISAGTGSPEGVKTATVGSQYMRTDGGAGTTFYVKESGSGSTGWVAK
;
A
#
# COMPACT_ATOMS: atom_id res chain seq x y z
N MET A 1 -24.81 -9.13 -38.13
CA MET A 1 -25.79 -9.02 -37.01
C MET A 1 -27.16 -9.23 -37.61
N ALA A 2 -27.74 -10.41 -37.40
CA ALA A 2 -29.17 -10.64 -37.63
C ALA A 2 -29.79 -10.79 -36.25
N ILE A 3 -30.90 -10.14 -36.09
CA ILE A 3 -31.39 -9.73 -34.79
C ILE A 3 -32.74 -10.55 -34.69
N GLU A 4 -33.02 -11.34 -33.61
CA GLU A 4 -34.35 -11.95 -33.23
C GLU A 4 -34.85 -11.84 -31.68
N PHE A 5 -35.92 -11.07 -31.28
CA PHE A 5 -36.97 -11.06 -30.18
C PHE A 5 -38.37 -11.79 -30.36
N THR A 6 -38.80 -12.66 -29.44
CA THR A 6 -40.23 -13.09 -29.33
C THR A 6 -40.89 -12.47 -28.10
N VAL A 7 -42.12 -11.94 -28.19
CA VAL A 7 -42.91 -11.50 -27.02
C VAL A 7 -44.38 -11.90 -27.14
N ASP A 8 -44.84 -12.58 -26.08
CA ASP A 8 -46.16 -13.17 -25.85
C ASP A 8 -47.00 -12.25 -24.94
N HIS A 9 -47.93 -11.50 -25.54
CA HIS A 9 -49.18 -11.04 -24.92
C HIS A 9 -50.02 -10.30 -25.97
N ASP A 10 -51.30 -10.67 -26.01
CA ASP A 10 -52.34 -10.11 -26.87
C ASP A 10 -53.13 -9.04 -26.11
N HIS A 11 -53.23 -7.85 -26.68
CA HIS A 11 -54.21 -6.84 -26.26
C HIS A 11 -54.73 -6.20 -27.54
N THR A 12 -55.96 -6.56 -27.89
CA THR A 12 -56.71 -5.95 -28.98
C THR A 12 -57.31 -4.64 -28.47
N ALA A 13 -57.12 -3.59 -29.28
CA ALA A 13 -57.45 -2.19 -29.05
C ALA A 13 -58.68 -1.91 -28.17
N ARG A 14 -58.51 -1.00 -27.20
CA ARG A 14 -59.60 -0.28 -26.53
C ARG A 14 -59.49 1.19 -26.91
N THR A 15 -60.50 1.68 -27.64
CA THR A 15 -60.60 3.05 -28.17
C THR A 15 -61.10 4.01 -27.10
N ASP A 16 -60.32 4.15 -26.03
CA ASP A 16 -60.61 5.04 -24.91
C ASP A 16 -59.73 6.28 -25.12
N ASP A 17 -60.33 7.47 -25.24
CA ASP A 17 -59.74 8.73 -25.75
C ASP A 17 -58.58 9.36 -24.92
N ALA A 18 -57.58 8.59 -24.49
CA ALA A 18 -56.45 9.09 -23.69
C ALA A 18 -55.08 8.46 -24.03
N GLU A 19 -54.91 7.89 -25.23
CA GLU A 19 -53.61 7.36 -25.68
C GLU A 19 -52.92 8.30 -26.68
N GLU A 20 -51.73 8.81 -26.33
CA GLU A 20 -50.89 9.58 -27.26
C GLU A 20 -49.91 8.65 -27.99
N GLN A 21 -49.94 8.71 -29.33
CA GLN A 21 -49.03 7.93 -30.17
C GLN A 21 -47.61 8.48 -30.04
N LEU A 22 -46.61 7.63 -29.74
CA LEU A 22 -45.20 8.01 -29.65
C LEU A 22 -44.41 7.46 -30.84
N THR A 23 -43.63 8.33 -31.48
CA THR A 23 -42.76 7.99 -32.61
C THR A 23 -41.32 8.40 -32.31
N GLY A 24 -40.37 7.47 -32.41
CA GLY A 24 -38.97 7.79 -32.09
C GLY A 24 -37.93 6.72 -32.43
N TRP A 25 -36.67 7.09 -32.20
CA TRP A 25 -35.48 6.27 -32.47
C TRP A 25 -34.77 5.96 -31.17
N ILE A 26 -34.17 4.77 -31.06
CA ILE A 26 -33.25 4.47 -29.96
C ILE A 26 -31.85 4.40 -30.55
N LYS A 27 -30.98 5.29 -30.08
CA LYS A 27 -29.58 5.32 -30.47
C LYS A 27 -28.75 4.61 -29.42
N PHE A 28 -27.96 3.63 -29.85
CA PHE A 28 -26.95 3.00 -29.00
C PHE A 28 -25.58 3.60 -29.31
N SER A 29 -24.90 4.08 -28.28
CA SER A 29 -23.52 4.54 -28.36
C SER A 29 -22.64 3.76 -27.38
N VAL A 30 -21.39 3.54 -27.76
CA VAL A 30 -20.37 2.90 -26.92
C VAL A 30 -19.56 4.04 -26.32
N GLU A 31 -19.66 4.23 -25.00
CA GLU A 31 -18.88 5.23 -24.29
C GLU A 31 -17.74 4.55 -23.54
N ASN A 32 -16.51 5.01 -23.79
CA ASN A 32 -15.35 4.61 -23.01
C ASN A 32 -15.14 5.66 -21.91
N ARG A 33 -15.27 5.27 -20.63
CA ARG A 33 -15.08 6.22 -19.51
C ARG A 33 -13.64 6.14 -18.98
N PRO A 34 -12.97 7.27 -18.70
CA PRO A 34 -11.58 7.25 -18.28
C PRO A 34 -11.44 7.00 -16.78
N ALA A 35 -10.68 5.97 -16.43
CA ALA A 35 -9.81 5.96 -15.25
C ALA A 35 -8.61 5.05 -15.56
N GLY A 36 -7.49 5.64 -15.97
CA GLY A 36 -6.23 4.95 -16.29
C GLY A 36 -5.93 4.87 -17.79
N ASP A 37 -4.69 5.21 -18.16
CA ASP A 37 -4.17 5.20 -19.53
C ASP A 37 -4.36 3.84 -20.22
N PHE A 38 -5.25 3.79 -21.23
CA PHE A 38 -5.27 2.71 -22.22
C PHE A 38 -5.25 3.30 -23.63
N ARG A 39 -4.17 3.04 -24.37
CA ARG A 39 -4.08 3.36 -25.80
C ARG A 39 -4.83 2.30 -26.60
N VAL A 40 -5.94 2.68 -27.21
CA VAL A 40 -6.62 1.85 -28.22
C VAL A 40 -5.81 1.91 -29.51
N HIS A 41 -5.08 0.83 -29.83
CA HIS A 41 -4.48 0.62 -31.14
C HIS A 41 -5.59 0.12 -32.09
N TYR A 42 -6.17 0.99 -32.93
CA TYR A 42 -6.58 0.75 -34.33
C TYR A 42 -7.33 1.98 -34.88
N SER A 43 -7.28 2.14 -36.20
CA SER A 43 -7.52 3.38 -36.95
C SER A 43 -8.97 3.72 -37.32
N ASP A 44 -9.98 3.20 -36.62
CA ASP A 44 -11.37 3.61 -36.82
C ASP A 44 -12.17 3.52 -35.50
N PRO A 45 -12.83 4.59 -35.03
CA PRO A 45 -13.63 4.54 -33.81
C PRO A 45 -14.88 3.64 -33.98
N PRO A 46 -15.39 3.00 -32.91
CA PRO A 46 -16.61 2.19 -32.98
C PRO A 46 -17.77 3.06 -33.44
N LYS A 47 -18.35 2.73 -34.61
CA LYS A 47 -19.42 3.51 -35.25
C LYS A 47 -20.74 3.27 -34.51
N ALA A 48 -21.36 4.34 -34.02
CA ALA A 48 -22.74 4.32 -33.55
C ALA A 48 -23.66 3.76 -34.65
N THR A 49 -24.51 2.79 -34.31
CA THR A 49 -25.47 2.21 -35.26
C THR A 49 -26.87 2.67 -34.87
N ASN A 50 -27.53 3.40 -35.77
CA ASN A 50 -28.93 3.81 -35.57
C ASN A 50 -29.85 2.64 -35.93
N LEU A 51 -30.79 2.30 -35.05
CA LEU A 51 -31.88 1.39 -35.40
C LEU A 51 -33.05 2.17 -36.03
N PRO A 52 -33.85 1.56 -36.93
CA PRO A 52 -34.98 2.23 -37.55
C PRO A 52 -36.03 2.69 -36.51
N ALA A 53 -36.76 3.76 -36.82
CA ALA A 53 -37.84 4.27 -35.99
C ALA A 53 -38.87 3.17 -35.70
N ARG A 54 -39.34 3.11 -34.46
CA ARG A 54 -40.40 2.19 -34.04
C ARG A 54 -41.57 3.01 -33.48
N HIS A 55 -42.79 2.57 -33.78
CA HIS A 55 -44.01 3.17 -33.27
C HIS A 55 -44.45 2.40 -32.01
N GLY A 56 -44.86 3.13 -30.98
CA GLY A 56 -45.41 2.59 -29.74
C GLY A 56 -46.49 3.51 -29.19
N TRP A 57 -47.29 3.00 -28.27
CA TRP A 57 -48.40 3.74 -27.67
C TRP A 57 -48.12 3.95 -26.19
N LEU A 58 -48.28 5.17 -25.68
CA LEU A 58 -48.23 5.45 -24.25
C LEU A 58 -49.67 5.64 -23.76
N ALA A 59 -50.14 4.75 -22.90
CA ALA A 59 -51.45 4.87 -22.31
C ALA A 59 -51.46 5.87 -21.14
N ALA A 60 -52.64 6.38 -20.80
CA ALA A 60 -52.83 7.36 -19.71
C ALA A 60 -52.41 6.85 -18.32
N ASP A 61 -52.24 5.53 -18.17
CA ASP A 61 -51.72 4.88 -16.96
C ASP A 61 -50.17 4.87 -16.89
N GLY A 62 -49.49 5.42 -17.89
CA GLY A 62 -48.02 5.50 -17.97
C GLY A 62 -47.34 4.26 -18.55
N HIS A 63 -48.10 3.29 -19.07
CA HIS A 63 -47.56 2.08 -19.67
C HIS A 63 -47.31 2.22 -21.19
N MET A 64 -46.23 1.58 -21.68
CA MET A 64 -45.81 1.65 -23.09
C MET A 64 -46.12 0.34 -23.84
N TYR A 65 -46.95 0.39 -24.88
CA TYR A 65 -47.41 -0.75 -25.68
C TYR A 65 -46.80 -0.77 -27.10
N LYS A 66 -46.68 -1.95 -27.72
CA LYS A 66 -46.04 -2.16 -29.03
C LYS A 66 -46.99 -1.91 -30.22
N ASP A 67 -46.44 -1.52 -31.38
CA ASP A 67 -47.09 -1.64 -32.70
C ASP A 67 -47.10 -3.13 -33.16
N GLN A 68 -48.27 -3.64 -33.56
CA GLN A 68 -48.50 -5.05 -33.92
C GLN A 68 -47.97 -5.47 -35.31
N SER A 69 -47.40 -4.56 -36.11
CA SER A 69 -47.03 -4.85 -37.51
C SER A 69 -45.69 -5.57 -37.74
N ILE A 70 -44.93 -5.92 -36.68
CA ILE A 70 -43.54 -6.39 -36.82
C ILE A 70 -43.44 -7.89 -36.54
N THR A 71 -43.24 -8.68 -37.60
CA THR A 71 -43.24 -10.17 -37.57
C THR A 71 -41.87 -10.79 -37.27
N ALA A 72 -40.79 -10.00 -37.20
CA ALA A 72 -39.45 -10.51 -36.98
C ALA A 72 -38.77 -9.91 -35.71
N PRO A 73 -38.39 -10.78 -34.77
CA PRO A 73 -37.52 -10.54 -33.62
C PRO A 73 -36.22 -9.57 -33.87
N PHE A 74 -35.47 -8.97 -32.87
CA PHE A 74 -34.03 -8.45 -32.85
C PHE A 74 -33.03 -9.11 -31.75
N ARG A 75 -31.72 -9.42 -32.02
CA ARG A 75 -30.53 -10.00 -31.26
C ARG A 75 -29.12 -9.37 -31.58
N LEU A 76 -28.46 -8.65 -30.66
CA LEU A 76 -27.08 -8.14 -30.83
C LEU A 76 -26.02 -9.21 -30.46
N THR A 77 -24.90 -9.32 -31.19
CA THR A 77 -23.80 -10.23 -30.84
C THR A 77 -22.47 -9.48 -30.93
N ALA A 78 -21.70 -9.46 -29.84
CA ALA A 78 -20.29 -9.06 -29.85
C ALA A 78 -19.47 -10.34 -29.88
N ASN A 79 -18.72 -10.59 -30.96
CA ASN A 79 -17.92 -11.79 -31.10
C ASN A 79 -16.50 -11.37 -31.45
N ASP A 80 -15.68 -11.13 -30.41
CA ASP A 80 -14.22 -11.17 -30.56
C ASP A 80 -13.60 -11.70 -29.26
N PRO A 81 -13.09 -12.95 -29.23
CA PRO A 81 -12.43 -13.52 -28.05
C PRO A 81 -11.10 -12.83 -27.69
N ALA A 82 -10.64 -11.82 -28.45
CA ALA A 82 -9.40 -11.09 -28.18
C ALA A 82 -9.53 -9.88 -27.25
N PHE A 83 -10.74 -9.53 -26.78
CA PHE A 83 -10.97 -8.36 -25.93
C PHE A 83 -11.40 -8.74 -24.50
N ASN A 84 -10.43 -8.83 -23.58
CA ASN A 84 -10.71 -8.62 -22.15
C ASN A 84 -10.91 -7.12 -21.91
N LEU A 85 -12.12 -6.63 -22.16
CA LEU A 85 -12.55 -5.27 -21.84
C LEU A 85 -13.50 -5.33 -20.64
N GLU A 86 -12.97 -5.23 -19.43
CA GLU A 86 -13.77 -5.22 -18.19
C GLU A 86 -14.72 -3.99 -18.10
N HIS A 87 -14.54 -2.96 -18.94
CA HIS A 87 -15.08 -1.61 -18.71
C HIS A 87 -15.84 -1.01 -19.92
N LEU A 88 -16.44 -1.83 -20.79
CA LEU A 88 -17.26 -1.30 -21.89
C LEU A 88 -18.71 -1.05 -21.41
N THR A 89 -19.17 0.21 -21.46
CA THR A 89 -20.56 0.57 -21.09
C THR A 89 -21.33 1.00 -22.33
N TYR A 90 -22.52 0.42 -22.53
CA TYR A 90 -23.43 0.85 -23.59
C TYR A 90 -24.40 1.89 -23.05
N ARG A 91 -24.63 2.93 -23.85
CA ARG A 91 -25.60 3.99 -23.57
C ARG A 91 -26.73 3.92 -24.59
N ALA A 92 -27.97 3.89 -24.10
CA ALA A 92 -29.18 3.99 -24.92
C ALA A 92 -29.82 5.37 -24.73
N ASP A 93 -29.97 6.11 -25.82
CA ASP A 93 -30.63 7.42 -25.84
C ASP A 93 -31.95 7.31 -26.64
N PRO A 94 -33.12 7.32 -25.98
CA PRO A 94 -34.41 7.37 -26.66
C PRO A 94 -34.71 8.81 -27.10
N ASP A 95 -34.92 9.03 -28.41
CA ASP A 95 -35.48 10.27 -28.95
C ASP A 95 -36.95 10.04 -29.30
N LEU A 96 -37.81 10.10 -28.28
CA LEU A 96 -39.25 9.87 -28.39
C LEU A 96 -39.99 11.20 -28.54
N LYS A 97 -40.97 11.23 -29.45
CA LYS A 97 -41.84 12.38 -29.67
C LYS A 97 -43.30 11.97 -29.62
N THR A 98 -44.16 12.85 -29.11
CA THR A 98 -45.62 12.70 -29.23
C THR A 98 -46.08 12.84 -30.68
N ALA A 99 -47.31 12.44 -30.97
CA ALA A 99 -47.91 12.56 -32.31
C ALA A 99 -47.90 14.00 -32.86
N LEU A 100 -47.85 15.00 -31.97
CA LEU A 100 -47.75 16.43 -32.29
C LEU A 100 -46.30 16.95 -32.39
N GLY A 101 -45.31 16.06 -32.25
CA GLY A 101 -43.89 16.36 -32.41
C GLY A 101 -43.17 16.87 -31.15
N ALA A 102 -43.84 16.89 -29.99
CA ALA A 102 -43.22 17.34 -28.74
C ALA A 102 -42.27 16.27 -28.17
N PRO A 103 -41.03 16.62 -27.77
CA PRO A 103 -40.07 15.66 -27.23
C PRO A 103 -40.49 15.14 -25.85
N VAL A 104 -40.42 13.82 -25.66
CA VAL A 104 -40.66 13.14 -24.39
C VAL A 104 -39.32 12.86 -23.73
N SER A 105 -39.11 13.45 -22.56
CA SER A 105 -37.84 13.33 -21.85
C SER A 105 -37.76 12.00 -21.11
N VAL A 106 -36.97 11.06 -21.61
CA VAL A 106 -36.67 9.79 -20.94
C VAL A 106 -35.22 9.80 -20.46
N PRO A 107 -34.94 9.45 -19.20
CA PRO A 107 -33.57 9.36 -18.69
C PRO A 107 -32.73 8.36 -19.51
N HIS A 108 -31.44 8.65 -19.73
CA HIS A 108 -30.56 7.71 -20.40
C HIS A 108 -30.34 6.47 -19.54
N PHE A 109 -30.20 5.31 -20.18
CA PHE A 109 -29.91 4.06 -19.50
C PHE A 109 -28.52 3.55 -19.89
N TYR A 110 -27.75 3.11 -18.88
CA TYR A 110 -26.41 2.56 -19.03
C TYR A 110 -26.40 1.09 -18.61
N PHE A 111 -25.70 0.24 -19.34
CA PHE A 111 -25.51 -1.16 -18.95
C PHE A 111 -24.08 -1.66 -19.26
N PRO A 112 -23.52 -2.54 -18.41
CA PRO A 112 -22.20 -3.14 -18.64
C PRO A 112 -22.23 -4.05 -19.87
N ALA A 113 -21.09 -4.18 -20.56
CA ALA A 113 -20.92 -5.24 -21.55
C ALA A 113 -20.82 -6.60 -20.85
N PRO A 114 -21.56 -7.61 -21.32
CA PRO A 114 -21.49 -8.93 -20.72
C PRO A 114 -20.18 -9.66 -21.06
N ASP A 115 -19.77 -10.50 -20.14
CA ASP A 115 -18.52 -11.26 -20.09
C ASP A 115 -18.54 -12.46 -21.04
N THR A 116 -19.74 -12.91 -21.44
CA THR A 116 -19.99 -14.03 -22.38
C THR A 116 -21.31 -13.84 -23.14
N ASP A 117 -21.56 -14.68 -24.15
CA ASP A 117 -22.75 -14.73 -25.02
C ASP A 117 -24.07 -14.80 -24.20
N THR A 118 -24.57 -13.66 -23.74
CA THR A 118 -25.78 -13.57 -22.93
C THR A 118 -26.90 -12.90 -23.71
N THR A 119 -28.10 -13.50 -23.59
CA THR A 119 -29.32 -12.97 -24.18
C THR A 119 -30.04 -12.11 -23.15
N LEU A 120 -30.28 -10.85 -23.49
CA LEU A 120 -31.02 -9.89 -22.66
C LEU A 120 -32.53 -10.03 -22.92
N TYR A 121 -33.31 -10.40 -21.91
CA TYR A 121 -34.77 -10.42 -22.00
C TYR A 121 -35.39 -9.25 -21.23
N LEU A 122 -36.32 -8.54 -21.88
CA LEU A 122 -37.26 -7.64 -21.22
C LEU A 122 -38.57 -8.42 -21.02
N THR A 123 -38.89 -8.80 -19.79
CA THR A 123 -40.16 -9.46 -19.45
C THR A 123 -40.95 -8.68 -18.41
N ARG A 124 -42.27 -8.63 -18.61
CA ARG A 124 -43.25 -8.08 -17.68
C ARG A 124 -43.56 -9.14 -16.62
N VAL A 125 -43.29 -8.86 -15.34
CA VAL A 125 -43.83 -9.65 -14.22
C VAL A 125 -44.93 -8.82 -13.57
N MET A 126 -46.19 -9.24 -13.71
CA MET A 126 -47.29 -8.67 -12.94
C MET A 126 -47.72 -9.67 -11.89
N GLN A 127 -47.57 -9.32 -10.61
CA GLN A 127 -48.35 -9.92 -9.53
C GLN A 127 -49.34 -8.93 -8.87
N ALA A 128 -49.23 -7.62 -9.14
CA ALA A 128 -50.23 -6.63 -8.72
C ALA A 128 -50.27 -5.42 -9.68
N PRO A 129 -51.41 -4.69 -9.76
CA PRO A 129 -51.63 -3.61 -10.73
C PRO A 129 -50.78 -2.34 -10.54
N GLU A 130 -50.05 -2.21 -9.43
CA GLU A 130 -49.38 -0.94 -9.05
C GLU A 130 -47.84 -0.99 -9.08
N GLN A 131 -47.21 -1.96 -9.76
CA GLN A 131 -45.74 -2.00 -9.89
C GLN A 131 -45.23 -1.38 -11.20
N PRO A 132 -44.11 -0.61 -11.16
CA PRO A 132 -43.48 -0.07 -12.38
C PRO A 132 -42.85 -1.20 -13.20
N VAL A 133 -43.09 -1.18 -14.52
CA VAL A 133 -42.87 -2.33 -15.41
C VAL A 133 -41.57 -2.18 -16.19
N MET A 134 -40.46 -2.70 -15.65
CA MET A 134 -39.40 -3.33 -16.46
C MET A 134 -38.48 -4.17 -15.58
N GLN A 135 -38.46 -5.49 -15.79
CA GLN A 135 -37.46 -6.38 -15.20
C GLN A 135 -36.48 -6.83 -16.29
N VAL A 136 -35.18 -6.66 -16.03
CA VAL A 136 -34.09 -7.19 -16.85
C VAL A 136 -33.67 -8.53 -16.27
N ARG A 137 -33.71 -9.61 -17.05
CA ARG A 137 -33.19 -10.92 -16.62
C ARG A 137 -32.09 -11.39 -17.57
N THR A 138 -30.98 -11.86 -17.00
CA THR A 138 -29.93 -12.61 -17.69
C THR A 138 -30.19 -14.10 -17.52
N ARG A 139 -30.10 -14.89 -18.59
CA ARG A 139 -30.29 -16.34 -18.50
C ARG A 139 -28.96 -16.99 -18.13
N GLY A 140 -28.78 -17.37 -16.87
CA GLY A 140 -27.68 -18.26 -16.51
C GLY A 140 -27.07 -18.16 -15.12
N TYR A 141 -27.71 -17.60 -14.10
CA TYR A 141 -27.37 -17.93 -12.71
C TYR A 141 -28.64 -17.92 -11.86
N ALA A 142 -28.78 -18.95 -11.03
CA ALA A 142 -29.71 -18.94 -9.92
C ALA A 142 -29.18 -17.94 -8.88
N GLU A 143 -30.08 -17.09 -8.37
CA GLU A 143 -29.92 -16.34 -7.12
C GLU A 143 -28.88 -15.21 -7.13
N ASP A 144 -29.18 -14.12 -7.86
CA ASP A 144 -28.86 -12.77 -7.40
C ASP A 144 -30.10 -11.88 -7.60
N ILE A 145 -30.88 -11.78 -6.52
CA ILE A 145 -32.07 -10.93 -6.45
C ILE A 145 -31.58 -9.52 -6.12
N LEU A 146 -31.47 -8.65 -7.12
CA LEU A 146 -31.54 -7.20 -6.89
C LEU A 146 -33.00 -6.87 -6.58
N ASP A 147 -33.35 -6.97 -5.30
CA ASP A 147 -34.67 -6.61 -4.79
C ASP A 147 -34.83 -5.09 -4.87
N ALA A 148 -35.69 -4.64 -5.79
CA ALA A 148 -36.07 -3.24 -5.94
C ALA A 148 -36.94 -2.73 -4.76
N GLY A 149 -37.12 -3.54 -3.71
CA GLY A 149 -37.77 -3.16 -2.44
C GLY A 149 -36.99 -2.18 -1.55
N HIS A 150 -35.78 -1.74 -1.92
CA HIS A 150 -34.96 -0.81 -1.14
C HIS A 150 -34.75 0.58 -1.74
N ILE A 151 -35.59 0.98 -2.70
CA ILE A 151 -35.66 2.38 -3.13
C ILE A 151 -37.07 2.86 -2.80
N GLY A 152 -37.18 3.57 -1.67
CA GLY A 152 -38.42 4.17 -1.21
C GLY A 152 -39.03 5.02 -2.32
N LEU A 153 -40.05 4.46 -2.95
CA LEU A 153 -41.09 5.19 -3.67
C LEU A 153 -41.84 6.02 -2.61
N THR A 154 -41.32 7.19 -2.27
CA THR A 154 -42.13 8.27 -1.75
C THR A 154 -42.16 9.34 -2.82
N VAL A 155 -43.31 9.41 -3.48
CA VAL A 155 -43.73 10.51 -4.34
C VAL A 155 -43.60 11.81 -3.54
N LEU A 156 -42.51 12.56 -3.77
CA LEU A 156 -42.43 13.98 -3.47
C LEU A 156 -42.93 14.69 -4.74
N THR A 157 -44.24 14.96 -4.79
CA THR A 157 -44.79 15.92 -5.75
C THR A 157 -44.06 17.24 -5.57
N ALA A 158 -43.60 17.79 -6.68
CA ALA A 158 -42.68 18.93 -6.78
C ALA A 158 -43.32 20.29 -6.41
N THR A 159 -44.14 20.34 -5.37
CA THR A 159 -44.79 21.58 -4.90
C THR A 159 -44.23 22.08 -3.55
N ASP A 160 -43.51 21.25 -2.79
CA ASP A 160 -42.93 21.63 -1.48
C ASP A 160 -41.40 21.77 -1.45
N ALA A 161 -40.72 21.58 -2.58
CA ALA A 161 -39.27 21.78 -2.68
C ALA A 161 -38.84 23.24 -2.44
N THR A 162 -39.73 24.20 -2.68
CA THR A 162 -39.49 25.63 -2.37
C THR A 162 -39.55 25.93 -0.87
N THR A 163 -40.31 25.15 -0.09
CA THR A 163 -40.43 25.31 1.36
C THR A 163 -39.26 24.62 2.06
N ALA A 164 -38.87 23.42 1.63
CA ALA A 164 -37.71 22.69 2.18
C ALA A 164 -36.35 23.36 1.86
N ARG A 165 -36.25 24.06 0.72
CA ARG A 165 -35.03 24.80 0.34
C ARG A 165 -34.85 26.10 1.14
N SER A 166 -35.91 26.61 1.78
CA SER A 166 -35.82 27.78 2.67
C SER A 166 -35.35 27.44 4.10
N VAL A 167 -35.35 26.15 4.45
CA VAL A 167 -34.97 25.66 5.79
C VAL A 167 -33.50 25.19 5.84
N LEU A 168 -32.84 25.07 4.69
CA LEU A 168 -31.51 24.44 4.55
C LEU A 168 -30.37 25.40 4.16
N ALA A 169 -30.53 26.71 4.35
CA ALA A 169 -29.44 27.65 4.11
C ALA A 169 -29.57 28.93 4.96
N ASP A 170 -29.07 28.89 6.18
CA ASP A 170 -28.45 30.08 6.78
C ASP A 170 -27.05 30.38 6.16
N GLY A 171 -26.60 29.54 5.22
CA GLY A 171 -25.28 29.63 4.60
C GLY A 171 -24.14 29.12 5.50
N THR A 172 -24.44 28.47 6.64
CA THR A 172 -23.43 28.02 7.61
C THR A 172 -23.05 26.54 7.48
N GLY A 173 -23.82 25.75 6.71
CA GLY A 173 -23.57 24.30 6.54
C GLY A 173 -24.09 23.43 7.70
N VAL A 174 -25.07 23.92 8.45
CA VAL A 174 -25.72 23.20 9.56
C VAL A 174 -27.15 22.79 9.18
N VAL A 175 -27.53 21.59 9.59
CA VAL A 175 -28.85 20.98 9.44
C VAL A 175 -29.45 20.83 10.84
N GLU A 176 -30.40 21.70 11.19
CA GLU A 176 -31.13 21.62 12.45
C GLU A 176 -32.04 20.38 12.47
N LEU A 177 -31.89 19.49 13.45
CA LEU A 177 -32.67 18.24 13.53
C LEU A 177 -34.19 18.50 13.54
N ASP A 178 -34.64 19.49 14.31
CA ASP A 178 -36.07 19.81 14.47
C ASP A 178 -36.67 20.55 13.27
N SER A 179 -35.85 20.95 12.31
CA SER A 179 -36.32 21.64 11.11
C SER A 179 -37.11 20.75 10.15
N PHE A 180 -37.01 19.42 10.31
CA PHE A 180 -37.80 18.42 9.56
C PHE A 180 -39.14 18.09 10.21
N LYS A 181 -39.43 18.67 11.38
CA LYS A 181 -40.68 18.40 12.09
C LYS A 181 -41.87 18.88 11.28
N SER A 182 -42.72 17.94 10.86
CA SER A 182 -43.93 18.19 10.07
C SER A 182 -45.03 17.23 10.48
N ALA A 183 -46.25 17.42 9.98
CA ALA A 183 -47.36 16.49 10.23
C ALA A 183 -47.11 15.06 9.69
N LEU A 184 -46.14 14.88 8.78
CA LEU A 184 -45.78 13.59 8.15
C LEU A 184 -44.54 12.93 8.78
N ILE A 185 -43.75 13.66 9.57
CA ILE A 185 -42.56 13.17 10.27
C ILE A 185 -42.81 13.33 11.77
N ALA A 186 -43.20 12.24 12.42
CA ALA A 186 -43.77 12.26 13.77
C ALA A 186 -42.82 11.76 14.87
N THR A 187 -41.72 11.08 14.53
CA THR A 187 -40.79 10.51 15.51
C THR A 187 -39.37 11.04 15.39
N ASP A 188 -38.64 11.06 16.49
CA ASP A 188 -37.23 11.48 16.54
C ASP A 188 -36.31 10.59 15.68
N ASP A 189 -36.63 9.29 15.56
CA ASP A 189 -35.95 8.38 14.62
C ASP A 189 -36.09 8.88 13.16
N GLN A 190 -37.29 9.27 12.75
CA GLN A 190 -37.54 9.78 11.40
C GLN A 190 -36.87 11.14 11.18
N LEU A 191 -36.87 12.02 12.20
CA LEU A 191 -36.15 13.30 12.14
C LEU A 191 -34.65 13.06 11.98
N PHE A 192 -34.06 12.14 12.74
CA PHE A 192 -32.65 11.81 12.66
C PHE A 192 -32.26 11.21 11.30
N ALA A 193 -33.10 10.32 10.75
CA ALA A 193 -32.90 9.76 9.41
C ALA A 193 -32.98 10.83 8.30
N ALA A 194 -33.96 11.74 8.38
CA ALA A 194 -34.13 12.84 7.44
C ALA A 194 -32.96 13.83 7.51
N ALA A 195 -32.57 14.26 8.70
CA ALA A 195 -31.45 15.17 8.91
C ALA A 195 -30.12 14.56 8.43
N ARG A 196 -29.87 13.27 8.69
CA ARG A 196 -28.69 12.56 8.16
C ARG A 196 -28.66 12.52 6.63
N SER A 197 -29.80 12.25 6.01
CA SER A 197 -29.90 12.22 4.55
C SER A 197 -29.67 13.61 3.95
N ALA A 198 -30.25 14.66 4.55
CA ALA A 198 -30.06 16.04 4.12
C ALA A 198 -28.61 16.52 4.29
N ALA A 199 -27.98 16.26 5.45
CA ALA A 199 -26.60 16.64 5.73
C ALA A 199 -25.61 15.98 4.76
N LYS A 200 -25.81 14.69 4.47
CA LYS A 200 -24.99 13.91 3.52
C LYS A 200 -25.06 14.43 2.08
N MET A 201 -26.16 15.10 1.69
CA MET A 201 -26.32 15.69 0.36
C MET A 201 -25.68 17.08 0.20
N GLN A 202 -25.26 17.73 1.28
CA GLN A 202 -24.60 19.04 1.21
C GLN A 202 -23.13 18.92 0.74
N THR A 203 -22.62 19.96 0.08
CA THR A 203 -21.21 20.08 -0.33
C THR A 203 -20.66 21.45 0.12
N PRO A 204 -19.81 21.52 1.17
CA PRO A 204 -19.30 20.40 1.97
C PRO A 204 -20.40 19.70 2.79
N ILE A 205 -20.14 18.47 3.24
CA ILE A 205 -21.09 17.69 4.05
C ILE A 205 -21.50 18.50 5.29
N GLY A 206 -22.80 18.62 5.50
CA GLY A 206 -23.38 19.44 6.55
C GLY A 206 -23.24 18.81 7.93
N ALA A 207 -23.32 19.63 8.97
CA ALA A 207 -23.36 19.17 10.37
C ALA A 207 -24.79 19.11 10.90
N ILE A 208 -25.15 18.08 11.66
CA ILE A 208 -26.48 17.93 12.24
C ILE A 208 -26.45 18.51 13.65
N ARG A 209 -27.26 19.54 13.90
CA ARG A 209 -27.39 20.14 15.23
C ARG A 209 -28.56 19.53 15.97
N PHE A 210 -28.28 19.00 17.17
CA PHE A 210 -29.32 18.50 18.07
C PHE A 210 -30.02 19.65 18.78
N PRO A 211 -31.34 19.55 19.04
CA PRO A 211 -32.11 20.60 19.68
C PRO A 211 -31.89 20.60 21.20
N ALA A 212 -32.17 21.72 21.86
CA ALA A 212 -32.15 21.83 23.32
C ALA A 212 -33.38 21.15 23.96
N ARG A 213 -33.59 19.86 23.66
CA ARG A 213 -34.61 18.98 24.23
C ARG A 213 -34.13 17.53 24.17
N LYS A 214 -34.80 16.65 24.90
CA LYS A 214 -34.57 15.21 24.79
C LYS A 214 -34.90 14.75 23.37
N VAL A 215 -34.01 13.94 22.81
CA VAL A 215 -34.20 13.23 21.54
C VAL A 215 -34.26 11.74 21.82
N SER A 216 -35.35 11.08 21.44
CA SER A 216 -35.57 9.65 21.71
C SER A 216 -35.30 8.82 20.46
N LEU A 217 -34.18 8.09 20.44
CA LEU A 217 -33.84 7.15 19.37
C LEU A 217 -34.19 5.73 19.80
N THR A 218 -35.05 5.06 19.04
CA THR A 218 -35.58 3.74 19.39
C THR A 218 -34.92 2.63 18.57
N ALA A 219 -35.46 1.41 18.64
CA ALA A 219 -35.03 0.28 17.80
C ALA A 219 -35.02 0.60 16.29
N ALA A 220 -35.74 1.64 15.84
CA ALA A 220 -35.70 2.11 14.45
C ALA A 220 -34.36 2.78 14.06
N SER A 221 -33.58 3.26 15.01
CA SER A 221 -32.25 3.85 14.79
C SER A 221 -31.08 2.87 15.00
N LYS A 222 -31.35 1.61 15.33
CA LYS A 222 -30.29 0.60 15.46
C LYS A 222 -29.63 0.32 14.11
N GLY A 223 -28.35 -0.03 14.12
CA GLY A 223 -27.58 -0.29 12.91
C GLY A 223 -27.33 0.95 12.07
N THR A 224 -27.31 2.16 12.67
CA THR A 224 -27.08 3.38 11.90
C THR A 224 -25.65 3.41 11.34
N VAL A 225 -25.53 3.20 10.02
CA VAL A 225 -24.22 3.19 9.34
C VAL A 225 -23.61 4.60 9.32
N VAL A 226 -22.41 4.73 9.87
CA VAL A 226 -21.66 5.98 9.89
C VAL A 226 -20.97 6.23 8.53
N TYR A 227 -20.87 7.49 8.12
CA TYR A 227 -20.29 7.89 6.84
C TYR A 227 -19.22 8.98 7.00
N SER A 228 -18.29 9.04 6.04
CA SER A 228 -17.19 10.01 6.08
C SER A 228 -17.70 11.44 6.04
N GLY A 229 -17.21 12.29 6.93
CA GLY A 229 -17.64 13.69 7.07
C GLY A 229 -18.89 13.89 7.93
N MET A 230 -19.45 12.84 8.55
CA MET A 230 -20.61 12.98 9.45
C MET A 230 -20.25 13.86 10.66
N ARG A 231 -21.09 14.85 10.98
CA ARG A 231 -20.89 15.72 12.14
C ARG A 231 -22.16 15.84 12.97
N LEU A 232 -22.08 15.60 14.27
CA LEU A 232 -23.17 15.76 15.23
C LEU A 232 -22.76 16.84 16.24
N LEU A 233 -23.57 17.89 16.35
CA LEU A 233 -23.30 19.08 17.14
C LEU A 233 -24.31 19.24 18.28
N PRO A 234 -23.90 19.87 19.40
CA PRO A 234 -24.82 20.23 20.46
C PRO A 234 -25.67 21.45 20.04
N PRO A 235 -26.73 21.79 20.79
CA PRO A 235 -27.52 23.00 20.54
C PRO A 235 -26.68 24.28 20.60
N ASP A 236 -27.16 25.34 19.96
CA ASP A 236 -26.54 26.67 20.06
C ASP A 236 -26.49 27.14 21.52
N GLY A 237 -25.31 27.54 21.99
CA GLY A 237 -25.04 27.86 23.40
C GLY A 237 -24.02 26.95 24.09
N GLY A 238 -23.60 25.86 23.45
CA GLY A 238 -22.38 25.11 23.81
C GLY A 238 -22.59 23.71 24.40
N ALA A 239 -21.48 22.97 24.51
CA ALA A 239 -21.40 21.61 25.05
C ALA A 239 -21.79 21.58 26.53
N VAL A 240 -22.61 20.60 26.92
CA VAL A 240 -23.04 20.41 28.30
C VAL A 240 -22.65 19.02 28.77
N ALA A 241 -21.36 18.68 28.66
CA ALA A 241 -20.80 17.55 29.41
C ALA A 241 -21.10 17.80 30.90
N LYS A 242 -21.95 16.95 31.47
CA LYS A 242 -22.50 17.17 32.81
C LYS A 242 -22.09 16.06 33.74
N ASP A 243 -21.49 16.50 34.84
CA ASP A 243 -21.20 15.67 35.99
C ASP A 243 -22.46 14.94 36.49
N THR A 244 -22.46 13.62 36.33
CA THR A 244 -23.55 12.75 36.76
C THR A 244 -23.49 12.39 38.24
N GLU A 245 -22.39 12.68 38.95
CA GLU A 245 -22.27 12.37 40.39
C GLU A 245 -23.13 13.28 41.27
N VAL A 246 -23.55 14.44 40.77
CA VAL A 246 -24.14 15.47 41.64
C VAL A 246 -25.66 15.53 41.63
N ASN A 247 -26.43 15.05 40.62
CA ASN A 247 -27.92 15.11 40.72
C ASN A 247 -28.77 14.39 39.63
N ALA A 248 -28.25 13.44 38.85
CA ALA A 248 -29.00 12.73 37.77
C ALA A 248 -29.72 13.62 36.70
N ASN A 249 -29.59 14.95 36.78
CA ASN A 249 -30.23 15.94 35.92
C ASN A 249 -29.30 16.31 34.76
N LEU A 250 -29.24 15.44 33.77
CA LEU A 250 -28.67 15.80 32.46
C LEU A 250 -29.42 17.02 31.88
N ALA A 251 -28.68 17.94 31.24
CA ALA A 251 -29.22 19.14 30.61
C ALA A 251 -30.15 18.76 29.45
N PRO A 252 -30.93 19.72 28.91
CA PRO A 252 -31.94 19.38 27.92
C PRO A 252 -31.42 18.62 26.68
N CYS A 253 -30.14 18.64 26.32
CA CYS A 253 -29.59 17.90 25.18
C CYS A 253 -29.17 16.44 25.50
N VAL A 254 -30.14 15.58 25.83
CA VAL A 254 -29.92 14.13 25.99
C VAL A 254 -30.48 13.37 24.79
N VAL A 255 -29.68 12.46 24.25
CA VAL A 255 -30.12 11.43 23.33
C VAL A 255 -30.45 10.18 24.15
N GLU A 256 -31.74 9.95 24.40
CA GLU A 256 -32.23 8.74 25.08
C GLU A 256 -32.35 7.62 24.05
N VAL A 257 -31.70 6.48 24.31
CA VAL A 257 -31.76 5.29 23.44
C VAL A 257 -32.58 4.19 24.10
N THR A 258 -33.45 3.52 23.33
CA THR A 258 -34.28 2.40 23.80
C THR A 258 -34.41 1.32 22.74
N GLY A 259 -34.29 0.05 23.12
CA GLY A 259 -34.41 -1.07 22.16
C GLY A 259 -33.25 -1.15 21.15
N ILE A 260 -32.14 -0.47 21.43
CA ILE A 260 -30.86 -0.62 20.74
C ILE A 260 -30.12 -1.82 21.34
N GLY A 261 -29.55 -2.66 20.48
CA GLY A 261 -28.80 -3.85 20.90
C GLY A 261 -27.30 -3.61 20.90
N THR A 262 -26.56 -4.69 20.69
CA THR A 262 -25.10 -4.68 20.51
C THR A 262 -24.73 -5.16 19.12
N GLU A 263 -23.46 -5.03 18.78
CA GLU A 263 -22.92 -5.47 17.51
C GLU A 263 -23.60 -4.76 16.33
N THR A 264 -24.09 -5.50 15.33
CA THR A 264 -24.79 -4.89 14.18
C THR A 264 -26.07 -4.15 14.58
N ASP A 265 -26.58 -4.39 15.79
CA ASP A 265 -27.74 -3.71 16.39
C ASP A 265 -27.34 -2.52 17.28
N SER A 266 -26.08 -2.08 17.27
CA SER A 266 -25.63 -0.87 17.99
C SER A 266 -26.26 0.39 17.44
N LEU A 267 -26.24 1.49 18.20
CA LEU A 267 -26.75 2.77 17.70
C LEU A 267 -26.01 3.16 16.43
N PHE A 268 -24.68 3.20 16.47
CA PHE A 268 -23.81 3.44 15.33
C PHE A 268 -23.02 2.18 14.94
N VAL A 269 -22.94 1.92 13.65
CA VAL A 269 -22.15 0.81 13.10
C VAL A 269 -21.21 1.32 12.01
N MET A 270 -19.99 0.79 11.99
CA MET A 270 -19.08 0.98 10.86
C MET A 270 -19.61 0.26 9.61
N PRO A 271 -19.24 0.71 8.40
CA PRO A 271 -19.49 -0.04 7.17
C PRO A 271 -18.85 -1.44 7.23
N ALA A 272 -19.31 -2.33 6.33
CA ALA A 272 -18.86 -3.72 6.27
C ALA A 272 -17.34 -3.87 6.03
N SER A 273 -16.71 -2.91 5.36
CA SER A 273 -15.26 -2.82 5.19
C SER A 273 -14.86 -1.37 4.84
N GLY A 274 -13.57 -1.06 4.95
CA GLY A 274 -13.01 0.23 4.52
C GLY A 274 -12.88 1.27 5.62
N LYS A 275 -12.47 2.47 5.23
CA LYS A 275 -12.13 3.55 6.16
C LYS A 275 -13.24 4.60 6.18
N VAL A 276 -13.63 5.03 7.38
CA VAL A 276 -14.55 6.17 7.56
C VAL A 276 -13.75 7.35 8.08
N PHE A 277 -13.82 8.49 7.39
CA PHE A 277 -12.95 9.64 7.65
C PHE A 277 -13.69 10.84 8.24
N ASN A 278 -13.01 11.66 9.03
CA ASN A 278 -13.46 13.03 9.36
C ASN A 278 -14.86 13.09 10.01
N VAL A 279 -15.12 12.18 10.95
CA VAL A 279 -16.35 12.19 11.74
C VAL A 279 -16.17 13.10 12.96
N LEU A 280 -17.18 13.89 13.32
CA LEU A 280 -17.22 14.70 14.54
C LEU A 280 -18.46 14.37 15.37
N ILE A 281 -18.30 14.13 16.67
CA ILE A 281 -19.41 14.12 17.65
C ILE A 281 -19.00 15.01 18.82
N ASP A 282 -19.80 16.02 19.12
CA ASP A 282 -19.44 17.08 20.05
C ASP A 282 -20.54 17.36 21.07
N GLY A 283 -20.20 17.39 22.36
CA GLY A 283 -21.01 17.98 23.43
C GLY A 283 -22.37 17.31 23.71
N LEU A 284 -22.55 16.04 23.31
CA LEU A 284 -23.81 15.30 23.47
C LEU A 284 -23.75 14.30 24.63
N ALA A 285 -24.87 14.15 25.33
CA ALA A 285 -25.07 13.11 26.34
C ALA A 285 -25.98 12.00 25.81
N PHE A 286 -25.51 10.77 25.84
CA PHE A 286 -26.28 9.58 25.47
C PHE A 286 -26.67 8.81 26.72
N LYS A 287 -27.93 8.39 26.81
CA LYS A 287 -28.45 7.60 27.92
C LYS A 287 -29.26 6.42 27.42
N ASP A 288 -28.87 5.22 27.79
CA ASP A 288 -29.72 4.05 27.61
C ASP A 288 -30.83 4.04 28.67
N VAL A 289 -32.08 4.05 28.22
CA VAL A 289 -33.28 3.99 29.06
C VAL A 289 -34.06 2.68 28.91
N SER A 290 -33.48 1.68 28.21
CA SER A 290 -34.06 0.34 28.06
C SER A 290 -34.27 -0.40 29.39
N ASN A 291 -33.55 -0.01 30.43
CA ASN A 291 -33.73 -0.54 31.77
C ASN A 291 -33.73 0.61 32.80
N SER A 292 -34.69 0.58 33.73
CA SER A 292 -34.85 1.64 34.74
C SER A 292 -33.87 1.52 35.91
N GLY A 293 -33.08 0.43 35.98
CA GLY A 293 -31.92 0.27 36.86
C GLY A 293 -30.60 0.36 36.08
N ALA A 294 -29.47 0.64 36.77
CA ALA A 294 -28.14 0.60 36.19
C ALA A 294 -27.93 -0.76 35.47
N GLY A 295 -27.88 -0.76 34.13
CA GLY A 295 -28.12 -2.04 33.46
C GLY A 295 -28.64 -2.05 32.02
N GLY A 296 -28.27 -1.11 31.16
CA GLY A 296 -28.81 -1.06 29.79
C GLY A 296 -28.24 -2.14 28.86
N SER A 297 -28.88 -2.25 27.69
CA SER A 297 -28.62 -3.26 26.66
C SER A 297 -27.92 -2.70 25.42
N ALA A 298 -27.90 -1.37 25.27
CA ALA A 298 -27.41 -0.69 24.09
C ALA A 298 -25.88 -0.65 24.01
N GLN A 299 -25.38 -0.74 22.78
CA GLN A 299 -24.03 -0.33 22.42
C GLN A 299 -24.08 0.99 21.64
N PHE A 300 -23.21 1.95 22.00
CA PHE A 300 -23.16 3.22 21.29
C PHE A 300 -22.55 3.07 19.90
N TRP A 301 -21.37 2.46 19.80
CA TRP A 301 -20.68 2.31 18.52
C TRP A 301 -19.98 0.95 18.38
N TYR A 302 -20.30 0.26 17.29
CA TYR A 302 -19.69 -1.00 16.90
C TYR A 302 -18.89 -0.91 15.61
N GLY A 303 -17.70 -1.52 15.61
CA GLY A 303 -16.84 -1.63 14.42
C GLY A 303 -15.94 -2.87 14.47
N PRO A 304 -16.48 -4.09 14.39
CA PRO A 304 -15.73 -5.34 14.50
C PRO A 304 -15.20 -5.84 13.15
N ASN A 305 -15.65 -5.21 12.05
CA ASN A 305 -15.64 -5.87 10.75
C ASN A 305 -14.19 -5.88 10.32
N ALA A 306 -13.63 -7.06 10.08
CA ALA A 306 -12.22 -7.23 9.71
C ALA A 306 -11.87 -6.30 8.52
N GLY A 307 -11.31 -5.12 8.82
CA GLY A 307 -10.98 -4.08 7.84
C GLY A 307 -11.75 -2.76 7.94
N ALA A 308 -12.67 -2.56 8.88
CA ALA A 308 -13.34 -1.28 9.11
C ALA A 308 -12.61 -0.43 10.17
N VAL A 309 -12.20 0.79 9.80
CA VAL A 309 -11.40 1.68 10.67
C VAL A 309 -12.00 3.08 10.70
N LEU A 310 -12.18 3.67 11.89
CA LEU A 310 -12.44 5.10 12.03
C LEU A 310 -11.12 5.84 11.87
N TRP A 311 -11.03 6.76 10.92
CA TRP A 311 -9.78 7.44 10.60
C TRP A 311 -9.95 8.97 10.72
N CYS A 312 -8.96 9.68 11.25
CA CYS A 312 -8.90 11.15 11.20
C CYS A 312 -10.19 11.80 11.75
N SER A 313 -10.71 11.28 12.87
CA SER A 313 -12.02 11.67 13.41
C SER A 313 -11.88 12.24 14.82
N GLU A 314 -12.82 13.09 15.22
CA GLU A 314 -12.78 13.82 16.47
C GLU A 314 -14.04 13.54 17.30
N MET A 315 -13.89 13.32 18.60
CA MET A 315 -15.00 13.17 19.53
C MET A 315 -14.74 13.99 20.79
N ARG A 316 -15.71 14.80 21.21
CA ARG A 316 -15.52 15.84 22.23
C ARG A 316 -16.62 15.88 23.27
N ASP A 317 -16.24 16.05 24.53
CA ASP A 317 -17.15 16.41 25.63
C ASP A 317 -18.40 15.50 25.71
N LEU A 318 -18.19 14.18 25.68
CA LEU A 318 -19.28 13.19 25.58
C LEU A 318 -19.61 12.52 26.92
N THR A 319 -20.91 12.33 27.17
CA THR A 319 -21.40 11.59 28.34
C THR A 319 -22.17 10.34 27.90
N PHE A 320 -21.91 9.20 28.54
CA PHE A 320 -22.59 7.94 28.30
C PHE A 320 -23.10 7.34 29.62
N LEU A 321 -24.40 7.09 29.69
CA LEU A 321 -25.04 6.50 30.87
C LEU A 321 -25.78 5.22 30.55
N ASN A 322 -25.56 4.21 31.41
CA ASN A 322 -26.25 2.92 31.43
C ASN A 322 -26.06 2.04 30.19
N PHE A 323 -25.15 2.36 29.27
CA PHE A 323 -24.89 1.53 28.10
C PHE A 323 -24.32 0.17 28.47
N LYS A 324 -24.64 -0.88 27.71
CA LYS A 324 -23.92 -2.16 27.84
C LYS A 324 -22.44 -2.00 27.51
N SER A 325 -22.14 -1.33 26.41
CA SER A 325 -20.79 -0.95 25.95
C SER A 325 -20.85 0.36 25.18
N VAL A 326 -19.77 1.15 25.14
CA VAL A 326 -19.75 2.43 24.43
C VAL A 326 -19.02 2.28 23.10
N LEU A 327 -17.74 1.95 23.12
CA LEU A 327 -16.91 1.81 21.92
C LEU A 327 -16.39 0.39 21.80
N GLY A 328 -16.79 -0.34 20.76
CA GLY A 328 -16.44 -1.76 20.63
C GLY A 328 -17.16 -2.64 21.66
N SER A 329 -17.13 -3.95 21.46
CA SER A 329 -17.72 -4.95 22.37
C SER A 329 -16.62 -5.77 23.02
N ARG A 330 -16.94 -6.56 24.06
CA ARG A 330 -15.94 -7.46 24.67
C ARG A 330 -15.28 -8.40 23.66
N ALA A 331 -16.07 -8.91 22.72
CA ALA A 331 -15.57 -9.87 21.72
C ALA A 331 -14.79 -9.18 20.60
N ASN A 332 -15.14 -7.93 20.26
CA ASN A 332 -14.63 -7.25 19.08
C ASN A 332 -14.20 -5.82 19.40
N ALA A 333 -12.91 -5.55 19.29
CA ALA A 333 -12.36 -4.21 19.41
C ALA A 333 -12.78 -3.33 18.22
N MET A 334 -13.05 -2.06 18.48
CA MET A 334 -13.25 -1.06 17.43
C MET A 334 -11.90 -0.46 17.03
N ALA A 335 -11.55 -0.55 15.74
CA ALA A 335 -10.29 0.01 15.23
C ALA A 335 -10.40 1.51 14.96
N ILE A 336 -9.45 2.28 15.49
CA ILE A 336 -9.33 3.74 15.33
C ILE A 336 -7.90 4.12 14.92
N ASP A 337 -7.77 4.97 13.89
CA ASP A 337 -6.49 5.50 13.42
C ASP A 337 -6.52 7.03 13.34
N GLN A 338 -5.49 7.70 13.85
CA GLN A 338 -5.38 9.17 13.80
C GLN A 338 -6.61 9.89 14.37
N CYS A 339 -7.23 9.34 15.40
CA CYS A 339 -8.41 9.93 16.03
C CYS A 339 -8.06 10.78 17.26
N LEU A 340 -8.88 11.80 17.51
CA LEU A 340 -8.75 12.78 18.58
C LEU A 340 -9.95 12.68 19.52
N PHE A 341 -9.77 12.18 20.74
CA PHE A 341 -10.78 12.31 21.79
C PHE A 341 -10.36 13.43 22.72
N THR A 342 -11.18 14.46 22.89
CA THR A 342 -10.81 15.65 23.69
C THR A 342 -11.95 16.08 24.61
N GLY A 343 -11.65 16.99 25.52
CA GLY A 343 -12.63 17.48 26.49
C GLY A 343 -12.95 16.49 27.61
N HIS A 344 -14.04 16.73 28.33
CA HIS A 344 -14.45 15.94 29.48
C HIS A 344 -15.41 14.82 29.06
N TRP A 345 -14.98 13.57 29.21
CA TRP A 345 -15.81 12.40 28.97
C TRP A 345 -16.26 11.75 30.26
N GLN A 346 -17.47 11.21 30.26
CA GLN A 346 -18.01 10.43 31.38
C GLN A 346 -18.70 9.16 30.88
N ILE A 347 -18.36 8.01 31.46
CA ILE A 347 -18.98 6.72 31.15
C ILE A 347 -19.33 6.01 32.45
N HIS A 348 -20.64 5.92 32.75
CA HIS A 348 -21.12 5.32 34.00
C HIS A 348 -22.28 4.35 33.79
N GLY A 349 -22.39 3.39 34.71
CA GLY A 349 -23.53 2.46 34.77
C GLY A 349 -23.51 1.35 33.71
N PHE A 350 -22.34 1.08 33.12
CA PHE A 350 -22.21 0.06 32.09
C PHE A 350 -22.20 -1.37 32.62
N THR A 351 -22.58 -2.34 31.76
CA THR A 351 -22.72 -3.75 32.15
C THR A 351 -21.74 -4.70 31.49
N ASP A 352 -20.92 -4.22 30.56
CA ASP A 352 -19.86 -4.98 29.88
C ASP A 352 -18.57 -4.15 29.77
N ALA A 353 -17.64 -4.47 28.89
CA ALA A 353 -16.51 -3.60 28.57
C ALA A 353 -17.05 -2.30 27.95
N ALA A 354 -16.90 -1.18 28.68
CA ALA A 354 -17.32 0.13 28.21
C ALA A 354 -16.54 0.55 26.96
N ILE A 355 -15.23 0.28 26.95
CA ILE A 355 -14.34 0.62 25.84
C ILE A 355 -13.52 -0.62 25.48
N ASN A 356 -13.57 -1.03 24.21
CA ASN A 356 -12.65 -1.97 23.59
C ASN A 356 -12.11 -1.38 22.27
N LEU A 357 -10.84 -0.97 22.25
CA LEU A 357 -10.23 -0.25 21.13
C LEU A 357 -8.95 -0.93 20.63
N GLY A 358 -8.68 -0.75 19.33
CA GLY A 358 -7.39 -0.99 18.70
C GLY A 358 -7.08 0.00 17.58
N GLY A 359 -5.98 -0.18 16.85
CA GLY A 359 -5.52 0.72 15.78
C GLY A 359 -4.26 1.52 16.16
N SER A 360 -4.09 2.74 15.68
CA SER A 360 -2.79 3.43 15.75
C SER A 360 -2.86 4.97 15.65
N ASP A 361 -1.79 5.65 16.03
CA ASP A 361 -1.61 7.10 15.85
C ASP A 361 -2.67 8.02 16.50
N ASN A 362 -3.30 7.59 17.60
CA ASN A 362 -4.39 8.35 18.23
C ASN A 362 -3.93 9.29 19.37
N GLN A 363 -4.73 10.32 19.64
CA GLN A 363 -4.59 11.18 20.82
C GLN A 363 -5.91 11.20 21.61
N LEU A 364 -5.91 10.54 22.76
CA LEU A 364 -7.11 10.31 23.57
C LEU A 364 -6.99 11.06 24.91
N TRP A 365 -7.85 12.05 25.14
CA TRP A 365 -7.97 12.84 26.39
C TRP A 365 -6.71 13.56 26.87
N LEU A 366 -5.78 13.91 25.97
CA LEU A 366 -4.59 14.72 26.32
C LEU A 366 -4.94 16.13 26.80
N ASN A 367 -6.01 16.70 26.23
CA ASN A 367 -6.56 18.00 26.62
C ASN A 367 -7.96 17.81 27.21
N GLY A 368 -8.03 17.06 28.30
CA GLY A 368 -9.29 16.65 28.88
C GLY A 368 -9.12 15.56 29.94
N TYR A 369 -10.21 14.85 30.19
CA TYR A 369 -10.29 13.83 31.23
C TYR A 369 -11.39 12.82 30.91
N LEU A 370 -11.11 11.53 31.13
CA LEU A 370 -12.11 10.46 31.09
C LEU A 370 -12.47 10.02 32.51
N ASN A 371 -13.71 10.24 32.93
CA ASN A 371 -14.30 9.58 34.09
C ASN A 371 -14.94 8.27 33.66
N ILE A 372 -14.50 7.15 34.22
CA ILE A 372 -15.09 5.85 33.93
C ILE A 372 -15.20 5.03 35.22
N GLY A 373 -16.38 4.47 35.45
CA GLY A 373 -16.58 3.63 36.62
C GLY A 373 -18.00 3.08 36.74
N THR A 374 -18.13 2.01 37.50
CA THR A 374 -19.43 1.40 37.81
C THR A 374 -19.68 1.47 39.31
N TYR A 375 -20.83 2.02 39.72
CA TYR A 375 -21.26 2.00 41.12
C TYR A 375 -21.83 0.63 41.55
N ALA A 376 -21.99 -0.30 40.61
CA ALA A 376 -22.52 -1.64 40.81
C ALA A 376 -21.41 -2.71 40.71
N ALA A 377 -21.60 -3.82 41.43
CA ALA A 377 -20.75 -5.00 41.31
C ALA A 377 -20.82 -5.56 39.88
N ALA A 378 -19.72 -6.20 39.42
CA ALA A 378 -19.72 -6.88 38.12
C ALA A 378 -20.84 -7.93 38.04
N PRO A 379 -21.54 -8.06 36.90
CA PRO A 379 -22.60 -9.06 36.76
C PRO A 379 -22.09 -10.48 37.04
N THR A 380 -22.96 -11.34 37.57
CA THR A 380 -22.62 -12.73 37.93
C THR A 380 -22.17 -13.51 36.69
N GLY A 381 -21.05 -14.25 36.80
CA GLY A 381 -20.47 -15.01 35.68
C GLY A 381 -19.38 -14.28 34.89
N PHE A 382 -19.02 -13.06 35.28
CA PHE A 382 -17.99 -12.24 34.63
C PHE A 382 -16.55 -12.54 35.10
N TRP A 383 -16.40 -13.53 35.96
CA TRP A 383 -15.14 -13.91 36.59
C TRP A 383 -14.12 -14.34 35.54
N ASN A 384 -13.07 -13.53 35.37
CA ASN A 384 -11.92 -13.62 34.45
C ASN A 384 -11.92 -12.68 33.23
N SER A 385 -13.07 -12.23 32.73
CA SER A 385 -13.18 -11.45 31.47
C SER A 385 -13.78 -10.04 31.62
N GLY A 386 -14.28 -9.67 32.80
CA GLY A 386 -14.95 -8.38 33.04
C GLY A 386 -13.98 -7.21 33.27
N TYR A 387 -13.37 -6.70 32.19
CA TYR A 387 -12.57 -5.48 32.23
C TYR A 387 -13.43 -4.26 31.85
N GLN A 388 -13.21 -3.13 32.52
CA GLN A 388 -13.91 -1.88 32.20
C GLN A 388 -13.40 -1.27 30.89
N MET A 389 -12.08 -1.36 30.66
CA MET A 389 -11.45 -0.97 29.40
C MET A 389 -10.53 -2.07 28.88
N MET A 390 -10.61 -2.35 27.58
CA MET A 390 -9.77 -3.29 26.86
C MET A 390 -9.07 -2.55 25.72
N LEU A 391 -7.75 -2.64 25.64
CA LEU A 391 -6.95 -1.90 24.68
C LEU A 391 -5.98 -2.89 24.01
N GLY A 392 -6.17 -3.09 22.71
CA GLY A 392 -5.40 -4.05 21.92
C GLY A 392 -4.72 -3.40 20.73
N GLU A 393 -3.40 -3.55 20.60
CA GLU A 393 -2.64 -3.11 19.42
C GLU A 393 -2.68 -1.59 19.14
N LEU A 394 -2.96 -0.73 20.13
CA LEU A 394 -2.92 0.74 20.03
C LEU A 394 -1.51 1.32 19.87
N SER A 395 -0.81 1.01 18.78
CA SER A 395 0.55 1.53 18.53
C SER A 395 0.56 3.06 18.45
N THR A 396 1.66 3.73 18.82
CA THR A 396 1.84 5.21 18.71
C THR A 396 0.76 6.08 19.40
N THR A 397 -0.14 5.49 20.18
CA THR A 397 -1.28 6.20 20.76
C THR A 397 -0.89 6.88 22.07
N GLN A 398 -1.35 8.11 22.26
CA GLN A 398 -1.18 8.88 23.49
C GLN A 398 -2.52 9.00 24.21
N ILE A 399 -2.52 8.65 25.50
CA ILE A 399 -3.69 8.67 26.36
C ILE A 399 -3.41 9.62 27.52
N GLY A 400 -4.25 10.64 27.71
CA GLY A 400 -4.16 11.59 28.80
C GLY A 400 -4.78 11.07 30.10
N TYR A 401 -5.40 11.98 30.85
CA TYR A 401 -5.86 11.67 32.21
C TYR A 401 -7.10 10.77 32.19
N ILE A 402 -6.95 9.52 32.62
CA ILE A 402 -8.06 8.60 32.89
C ILE A 402 -8.26 8.50 34.39
N TYR A 403 -9.49 8.64 34.86
CA TYR A 403 -9.89 8.27 36.21
C TYR A 403 -10.82 7.07 36.13
N ASN A 404 -10.25 5.91 36.43
CA ASN A 404 -10.94 4.64 36.37
C ASN A 404 -11.21 4.11 37.78
N THR A 405 -12.48 4.10 38.17
CA THR A 405 -12.94 3.53 39.44
C THR A 405 -13.36 2.08 39.25
N VAL A 406 -12.50 1.17 39.71
CA VAL A 406 -12.66 -0.28 39.63
C VAL A 406 -13.54 -0.76 40.78
N GLY A 407 -14.82 -0.99 40.49
CA GLY A 407 -15.77 -1.52 41.46
C GLY A 407 -15.56 -3.00 41.79
N PRO A 408 -16.27 -3.55 42.80
CA PRO A 408 -16.18 -4.95 43.19
C PRO A 408 -16.50 -5.90 42.03
N GLY A 409 -15.67 -6.93 41.86
CA GLY A 409 -15.83 -7.92 40.81
C GLY A 409 -15.29 -7.49 39.44
N TRP A 410 -15.04 -6.20 39.21
CA TRP A 410 -14.46 -5.69 37.96
C TRP A 410 -12.94 -5.74 37.96
N LYS A 411 -12.36 -5.85 36.77
CA LYS A 411 -10.96 -5.53 36.51
C LYS A 411 -10.90 -4.18 35.80
N GLY A 412 -9.88 -3.37 36.06
CA GLY A 412 -9.79 -2.03 35.46
C GLY A 412 -9.44 -2.09 33.97
N LEU A 413 -8.16 -2.20 33.66
CA LEU A 413 -7.61 -2.15 32.31
C LEU A 413 -7.12 -3.53 31.85
N PHE A 414 -7.41 -3.90 30.61
CA PHE A 414 -6.78 -5.02 29.92
C PHE A 414 -5.96 -4.53 28.73
N LEU A 415 -4.67 -4.78 28.77
CA LEU A 415 -3.70 -4.28 27.81
C LEU A 415 -3.09 -5.47 27.04
N GLN A 416 -3.27 -5.50 25.73
CA GLN A 416 -2.87 -6.62 24.87
C GLN A 416 -2.25 -6.15 23.53
N GLY A 417 -1.50 -7.02 22.87
CA GLY A 417 -0.89 -6.74 21.57
C GLY A 417 0.27 -7.67 21.25
N GLY A 418 0.86 -7.51 20.07
CA GLY A 418 1.99 -8.33 19.62
C GLY A 418 3.11 -8.47 20.65
N SER A 419 3.67 -9.67 20.77
CA SER A 419 4.73 -10.03 21.72
C SER A 419 6.13 -9.55 21.30
N GLY A 420 6.25 -8.84 20.17
CA GLY A 420 7.51 -8.54 19.53
C GLY A 420 8.30 -7.38 20.14
N ASP A 421 9.58 -7.62 20.38
CA ASP A 421 10.63 -6.61 20.60
C ASP A 421 10.88 -5.72 19.36
N GLY A 422 10.12 -5.90 18.28
CA GLY A 422 10.29 -5.23 16.99
C GLY A 422 9.54 -3.90 16.93
N GLY A 423 10.22 -2.80 17.30
CA GLY A 423 10.08 -1.47 16.71
C GLY A 423 8.73 -0.73 16.68
N GLY A 424 7.63 -1.29 17.18
CA GLY A 424 6.35 -0.60 17.30
C GLY A 424 6.35 0.39 18.46
N TRP A 425 6.00 1.64 18.23
CA TRP A 425 6.04 2.71 19.22
C TRP A 425 5.04 2.51 20.38
N ASP A 426 5.49 2.83 21.60
CA ASP A 426 4.74 2.67 22.85
C ASP A 426 3.35 3.36 22.82
N CYS A 427 2.33 2.72 23.37
CA CYS A 427 1.13 3.42 23.82
C CYS A 427 1.39 4.05 25.20
N VAL A 428 1.16 5.35 25.35
CA VAL A 428 1.59 6.11 26.53
C VAL A 428 0.41 6.71 27.27
N PHE A 429 0.25 6.35 28.55
CA PHE A 429 -0.64 6.99 29.51
C PHE A 429 0.08 8.13 30.23
N PHE A 430 -0.51 9.32 30.22
CA PHE A 430 -0.04 10.53 30.90
C PHE A 430 -0.97 10.90 32.05
N GLY A 431 -0.49 10.75 33.27
CA GLY A 431 -1.25 10.99 34.50
C GLY A 431 -2.32 9.92 34.74
N GLY A 432 -3.42 10.33 35.37
CA GLY A 432 -4.56 9.45 35.64
C GLY A 432 -4.49 8.70 36.97
N VAL A 433 -5.63 8.10 37.30
CA VAL A 433 -5.87 7.26 38.48
C VAL A 433 -6.58 5.99 38.04
N VAL A 434 -6.06 4.83 38.42
CA VAL A 434 -6.76 3.56 38.33
C VAL A 434 -6.87 3.01 39.74
N GLU A 435 -8.07 3.03 40.31
CA GLU A 435 -8.24 2.73 41.74
C GLU A 435 -9.53 1.99 42.06
N GLY A 436 -9.53 1.28 43.19
CA GLY A 436 -10.78 0.92 43.86
C GLY A 436 -11.30 2.06 44.75
N THR A 437 -12.52 1.92 45.27
CA THR A 437 -13.03 2.85 46.29
C THR A 437 -12.29 2.60 47.61
N PRO A 438 -11.81 3.63 48.32
CA PRO A 438 -11.16 3.45 49.62
C PRO A 438 -12.08 2.77 50.65
N TYR A 439 -11.55 1.83 51.45
CA TYR A 439 -12.31 1.09 52.47
C TYR A 439 -13.05 2.01 53.46
N VAL A 440 -12.37 3.06 53.91
CA VAL A 440 -12.88 4.03 54.89
C VAL A 440 -14.06 4.85 54.34
N VAL A 441 -14.22 4.92 53.02
CA VAL A 441 -15.33 5.60 52.37
C VAL A 441 -16.48 4.61 52.12
N ASP A 442 -16.20 3.47 51.50
CA ASP A 442 -17.19 2.40 51.32
C ASP A 442 -16.51 1.02 51.16
N PRO A 443 -16.51 0.18 52.20
CA PRO A 443 -15.83 -1.12 52.18
C PRO A 443 -16.46 -2.10 51.20
N THR A 444 -17.71 -1.85 50.78
CA THR A 444 -18.42 -2.69 49.82
C THR A 444 -18.04 -2.38 48.37
N LYS A 445 -17.24 -1.33 48.12
CA LYS A 445 -16.87 -0.83 46.78
C LYS A 445 -15.39 -0.88 46.44
N ALA A 446 -14.62 -1.63 47.23
CA ALA A 446 -13.21 -1.92 46.98
C ALA A 446 -12.97 -2.64 45.64
N ALA A 447 -11.80 -2.45 45.03
CA ALA A 447 -11.38 -3.30 43.93
C ALA A 447 -10.99 -4.69 44.47
N THR A 448 -11.79 -5.70 44.14
CA THR A 448 -11.57 -7.10 44.56
C THR A 448 -10.85 -7.95 43.50
N ASN A 449 -10.29 -7.28 42.50
CA ASN A 449 -9.63 -7.85 41.32
C ASN A 449 -8.49 -6.91 40.88
N VAL A 450 -7.67 -7.36 39.92
CA VAL A 450 -6.52 -6.59 39.41
C VAL A 450 -6.95 -5.27 38.77
N LEU A 451 -6.19 -4.20 39.03
CA LEU A 451 -6.43 -2.88 38.44
C LEU A 451 -6.03 -2.86 36.97
N VAL A 452 -4.89 -3.46 36.65
CA VAL A 452 -4.34 -3.52 35.28
C VAL A 452 -3.82 -4.91 35.01
N ASN A 453 -4.19 -5.47 33.87
CA ASN A 453 -3.60 -6.70 33.36
C ASN A 453 -2.96 -6.47 32.00
N ILE A 454 -1.67 -6.78 31.90
CA ILE A 454 -0.83 -6.60 30.71
C ILE A 454 -0.50 -7.98 30.14
N ALA A 455 -1.21 -8.36 29.09
CA ALA A 455 -1.04 -9.64 28.41
C ALA A 455 0.02 -9.61 27.29
N GLY A 456 0.25 -8.46 26.67
CA GLY A 456 1.12 -8.27 25.50
C GLY A 456 1.22 -6.80 25.10
N GLY A 457 1.89 -6.46 24.00
CA GLY A 457 2.05 -5.09 23.51
C GLY A 457 3.13 -4.26 24.21
N GLN A 458 3.25 -2.98 23.84
CA GLN A 458 4.21 -2.02 24.40
C GLN A 458 3.49 -0.84 25.05
N TRP A 459 3.67 -0.68 26.37
CA TRP A 459 2.90 0.25 27.19
C TRP A 459 3.81 1.11 28.05
N LYS A 460 3.41 2.37 28.26
CA LYS A 460 4.11 3.27 29.16
C LYS A 460 3.11 4.02 30.03
N PHE A 461 3.35 4.05 31.32
CA PHE A 461 2.61 4.87 32.28
C PHE A 461 3.55 5.95 32.82
N ILE A 462 3.14 7.20 32.73
CA ILE A 462 3.89 8.35 33.23
C ILE A 462 3.00 9.10 34.22
N GLY A 463 3.34 9.09 35.51
CA GLY A 463 2.57 9.83 36.52
C GLY A 463 1.22 9.20 36.90
N THR A 464 0.90 8.00 36.41
CA THR A 464 -0.36 7.31 36.74
C THR A 464 -0.33 6.78 38.18
N ARG A 465 -1.41 7.00 38.92
CA ARG A 465 -1.61 6.47 40.28
C ARG A 465 -2.42 5.19 40.28
N PHE A 466 -1.97 4.20 41.04
CA PHE A 466 -2.67 2.95 41.30
C PHE A 466 -2.99 2.85 42.78
N ALA A 467 -4.26 2.57 43.14
CA ALA A 467 -4.67 2.62 44.54
C ALA A 467 -5.80 1.63 44.91
N ASN A 468 -5.90 1.34 46.22
CA ASN A 468 -7.08 0.78 46.87
C ASN A 468 -7.54 -0.60 46.36
N VAL A 469 -6.62 -1.57 46.28
CA VAL A 469 -6.93 -2.98 45.98
C VAL A 469 -7.08 -3.80 47.25
N ASP A 470 -8.19 -4.51 47.40
CA ASP A 470 -8.40 -5.46 48.50
C ASP A 470 -7.53 -6.71 48.30
N ASP A 471 -6.39 -6.73 48.97
CA ASP A 471 -5.39 -7.79 48.88
C ASP A 471 -5.83 -9.12 49.50
N SER A 472 -6.89 -9.11 50.33
CA SER A 472 -7.54 -10.35 50.81
C SER A 472 -8.25 -11.11 49.70
N LYS A 473 -8.57 -10.43 48.60
CA LYS A 473 -9.26 -10.98 47.42
C LYS A 473 -8.32 -11.13 46.22
N VAL A 474 -7.26 -10.34 46.15
CA VAL A 474 -6.30 -10.35 45.04
C VAL A 474 -4.94 -10.83 45.54
N ALA A 475 -4.62 -12.12 45.39
CA ALA A 475 -3.31 -12.64 45.84
C ALA A 475 -2.15 -12.36 44.87
N THR A 476 -2.48 -12.03 43.61
CA THR A 476 -1.51 -11.86 42.53
C THR A 476 -0.73 -10.57 42.66
N GLY A 477 -1.42 -9.44 42.79
CA GLY A 477 -0.87 -8.09 42.87
C GLY A 477 -1.83 -7.06 42.25
N ALA A 478 -1.57 -5.77 42.42
CA ALA A 478 -2.42 -4.71 41.86
C ALA A 478 -2.37 -4.66 40.32
N ILE A 479 -1.17 -4.90 39.75
CA ILE A 479 -0.90 -4.98 38.33
C ILE A 479 -0.36 -6.38 38.01
N THR A 480 -0.88 -7.01 36.97
CA THR A 480 -0.35 -8.29 36.47
C THR A 480 0.24 -8.14 35.08
N GLN A 481 1.36 -8.81 34.81
CA GLN A 481 2.00 -8.86 33.51
C GLN A 481 2.33 -10.30 33.13
N SER A 482 1.77 -10.78 32.02
CA SER A 482 2.10 -12.09 31.45
C SER A 482 2.90 -12.02 30.16
N GLY A 483 2.99 -10.85 29.53
CA GLY A 483 3.72 -10.63 28.28
C GLY A 483 3.97 -9.14 27.98
N GLY A 484 4.49 -8.85 26.79
CA GLY A 484 4.72 -7.48 26.34
C GLY A 484 5.84 -6.73 27.08
N LYS A 485 5.95 -5.43 26.80
CA LYS A 485 6.87 -4.50 27.45
C LYS A 485 6.07 -3.41 28.15
N VAL A 486 6.41 -3.12 29.41
CA VAL A 486 5.82 -1.99 30.14
C VAL A 486 6.88 -1.11 30.78
N THR A 487 6.67 0.20 30.74
CA THR A 487 7.50 1.19 31.45
C THR A 487 6.64 1.97 32.41
N PHE A 488 7.04 2.04 33.67
CA PHE A 488 6.43 2.89 34.69
C PHE A 488 7.40 4.00 35.07
N THR A 489 7.00 5.25 34.90
CA THR A 489 7.81 6.42 35.23
C THR A 489 7.01 7.36 36.11
N ALA A 490 7.53 7.75 37.27
CA ALA A 490 6.85 8.65 38.19
C ALA A 490 5.45 8.17 38.62
N CYS A 491 5.18 6.86 38.56
CA CYS A 491 3.89 6.31 38.95
C CYS A 491 3.70 6.35 40.47
N GLY A 492 2.44 6.46 40.89
CA GLY A 492 2.02 6.48 42.28
C GLY A 492 1.48 5.11 42.74
N TRP A 493 1.87 4.65 43.93
CA TRP A 493 1.22 3.52 44.61
C TRP A 493 0.58 3.95 45.93
N GLN A 494 -0.66 3.51 46.16
CA GLN A 494 -1.30 3.54 47.47
C GLN A 494 -1.88 2.17 47.79
N ARG A 495 -1.30 1.55 48.81
CA ARG A 495 -1.78 0.29 49.36
C ARG A 495 -3.10 0.48 50.09
N TRP A 496 -3.90 -0.57 50.10
CA TRP A 496 -5.07 -0.68 50.97
C TRP A 496 -4.66 -0.61 52.45
N ASP A 497 -5.29 0.28 53.22
CA ASP A 497 -4.90 0.58 54.61
C ASP A 497 -4.85 -0.67 55.51
N ASN A 498 -5.75 -1.63 55.28
CA ASN A 498 -5.84 -2.88 56.05
C ASN A 498 -5.10 -4.06 55.39
N GLY A 499 -4.32 -3.82 54.34
CA GLY A 499 -3.65 -4.86 53.57
C GLY A 499 -2.32 -5.30 54.16
N SER A 500 -1.72 -6.32 53.57
CA SER A 500 -0.38 -6.79 53.82
C SER A 500 0.64 -5.73 53.38
N PRO A 501 1.62 -5.35 54.24
CA PRO A 501 2.64 -4.38 53.89
C PRO A 501 3.54 -4.86 52.74
N THR A 502 3.54 -6.16 52.42
CA THR A 502 4.30 -6.74 51.31
C THR A 502 3.41 -7.10 50.12
N PHE A 503 2.19 -6.55 50.04
CA PHE A 503 1.31 -6.81 48.91
C PHE A 503 1.98 -6.40 47.58
N PRO A 504 2.08 -7.30 46.59
CA PRO A 504 2.74 -6.98 45.33
C PRO A 504 2.00 -5.87 44.58
N TRP A 505 2.69 -4.79 44.29
CA TRP A 505 2.20 -3.80 43.34
C TRP A 505 2.19 -4.38 41.93
N LEU A 506 3.26 -5.07 41.55
CA LEU A 506 3.44 -5.71 40.25
C LEU A 506 3.64 -7.22 40.39
N TYR A 507 2.90 -8.02 39.64
CA TYR A 507 3.14 -9.46 39.50
C TYR A 507 3.45 -9.83 38.07
N ARG A 508 4.61 -10.45 37.86
CA ARG A 508 5.05 -10.83 36.53
C ARG A 508 5.15 -12.34 36.40
N THR A 509 4.48 -12.88 35.39
CA THR A 509 4.64 -14.26 34.92
C THR A 509 5.35 -14.32 33.56
N GLY A 510 5.51 -13.18 32.88
CA GLY A 510 6.26 -13.02 31.63
C GLY A 510 6.39 -11.54 31.23
N GLY A 511 7.02 -11.27 30.08
CA GLY A 511 7.23 -9.90 29.58
C GLY A 511 8.42 -9.14 30.21
N LYS A 512 8.65 -7.92 29.72
CA LYS A 512 9.69 -6.99 30.21
C LYS A 512 9.04 -5.81 30.93
N ALA A 513 9.60 -5.38 32.06
CA ALA A 513 9.15 -4.19 32.76
C ALA A 513 10.33 -3.27 33.06
N SER A 514 10.12 -1.97 33.09
CA SER A 514 11.04 -0.99 33.66
C SER A 514 10.28 -0.08 34.62
N VAL A 515 10.89 0.27 35.74
CA VAL A 515 10.28 1.10 36.79
C VAL A 515 11.29 2.16 37.19
N SER A 516 10.86 3.42 37.17
CA SER A 516 11.71 4.57 37.47
C SER A 516 10.91 5.64 38.22
N GLN A 517 11.53 6.25 39.22
CA GLN A 517 10.93 7.30 40.04
C GLN A 517 9.60 6.87 40.64
N LEU A 518 9.49 5.61 41.10
CA LEU A 518 8.25 5.14 41.71
C LEU A 518 7.96 5.97 42.97
N THR A 519 6.85 6.70 42.97
CA THR A 519 6.43 7.54 44.09
C THR A 519 5.39 6.80 44.91
N ASN A 520 5.50 6.87 46.23
CA ASN A 520 4.37 6.53 47.08
C ASN A 520 3.58 7.81 47.31
N ALA A 521 2.31 7.81 46.97
CA ALA A 521 1.48 9.01 46.97
C ALA A 521 1.24 9.58 48.40
N PHE A 522 1.72 8.91 49.45
CA PHE A 522 1.75 9.44 50.81
C PHE A 522 3.12 9.15 51.45
N GLU A 523 3.98 10.17 51.48
CA GLU A 523 5.28 10.20 52.15
C GLU A 523 5.21 10.09 53.69
N ALA A 524 4.08 9.66 54.27
CA ALA A 524 3.96 9.63 55.73
C ALA A 524 4.80 8.50 56.37
N ASN A 525 5.04 7.36 55.70
CA ASN A 525 5.57 6.16 56.37
C ASN A 525 6.72 5.40 55.67
N GLY A 526 7.22 5.83 54.51
CA GLY A 526 8.35 5.15 53.84
C GLY A 526 8.08 3.68 53.45
N GLU A 527 6.83 3.31 53.17
CA GLU A 527 6.49 1.95 52.72
C GLU A 527 7.22 1.58 51.42
N LEU A 528 7.58 0.32 51.21
CA LEU A 528 8.21 -0.13 49.97
C LEU A 528 7.16 -0.68 49.01
N CYS A 529 7.37 -0.49 47.70
CA CYS A 529 6.62 -1.24 46.69
C CYS A 529 7.22 -2.64 46.55
N TYR A 530 6.40 -3.62 46.17
CA TYR A 530 6.83 -5.01 46.02
C TYR A 530 6.50 -5.56 44.64
N GLU A 531 7.37 -6.44 44.15
CA GLU A 531 7.15 -7.26 42.97
C GLU A 531 6.98 -8.72 43.37
N ARG A 532 6.00 -9.41 42.79
CA ARG A 532 5.97 -10.88 42.74
C ARG A 532 6.63 -11.34 41.44
N THR A 533 7.72 -12.08 41.57
CA THR A 533 8.50 -12.63 40.46
C THR A 533 7.79 -13.83 39.81
N PRO A 534 8.20 -14.26 38.59
CA PRO A 534 7.65 -15.46 37.94
C PRO A 534 7.77 -16.75 38.77
N GLN A 535 8.74 -16.80 39.68
CA GLN A 535 8.98 -17.92 40.60
C GLN A 535 8.11 -17.83 41.87
N GLY A 536 7.20 -16.86 41.95
CA GLY A 536 6.27 -16.67 43.06
C GLY A 536 6.85 -15.91 44.26
N LYS A 537 8.14 -15.54 44.24
CA LYS A 537 8.81 -14.80 45.31
C LYS A 537 8.38 -13.33 45.31
N VAL A 538 8.06 -12.80 46.49
CA VAL A 538 7.77 -11.38 46.72
C VAL A 538 9.04 -10.68 47.17
N VAL A 539 9.43 -9.60 46.48
CA VAL A 539 10.67 -8.83 46.74
C VAL A 539 10.40 -7.34 46.70
N PRO A 540 11.15 -6.50 47.44
CA PRO A 540 11.07 -5.06 47.27
C PRO A 540 11.40 -4.65 45.83
N LEU A 541 10.59 -3.76 45.28
CA LEU A 541 10.73 -3.20 43.96
C LEU A 541 11.42 -1.85 44.08
N TYR A 542 12.66 -1.79 43.61
CA TYR A 542 13.45 -0.56 43.51
C TYR A 542 13.44 -0.04 42.07
N ASP A 543 13.75 1.24 41.89
CA ASP A 543 13.98 1.83 40.57
C ASP A 543 15.02 1.00 39.80
N LYS A 544 14.58 0.42 38.69
CA LYS A 544 15.37 -0.46 37.83
C LYS A 544 15.01 -0.19 36.37
N ASN A 545 16.02 0.22 35.60
CA ASN A 545 15.91 0.53 34.17
C ASN A 545 15.57 -0.71 33.31
N ASP A 546 15.83 -1.92 33.81
CA ASP A 546 15.42 -3.18 33.20
C ASP A 546 15.15 -4.23 34.28
N LEU A 547 13.88 -4.60 34.46
CA LEU A 547 13.47 -5.78 35.21
C LEU A 547 13.48 -6.99 34.27
N SER A 548 14.60 -7.28 33.61
CA SER A 548 14.68 -8.42 32.69
C SER A 548 15.05 -9.70 33.44
N TYR A 549 14.08 -10.59 33.65
CA TYR A 549 14.37 -12.01 33.85
C TYR A 549 14.28 -12.69 32.49
N PRO A 550 15.32 -13.37 31.99
CA PRO A 550 15.24 -14.04 30.71
C PRO A 550 14.21 -15.19 30.78
N THR A 551 13.28 -15.18 29.85
CA THR A 551 12.14 -16.09 29.67
C THR A 551 12.54 -17.54 29.35
N SER A 552 11.55 -18.45 29.30
CA SER A 552 11.68 -19.92 29.13
C SER A 552 12.88 -20.38 28.30
N GLY A 553 13.72 -21.21 28.89
CA GLY A 553 14.97 -21.70 28.28
C GLY A 553 16.23 -21.13 28.95
N SER A 554 16.11 -20.11 29.80
CA SER A 554 17.20 -19.69 30.69
C SER A 554 17.37 -20.68 31.86
N LEU A 555 18.62 -20.86 32.31
CA LEU A 555 18.92 -21.52 33.58
C LEU A 555 18.96 -20.48 34.70
N ALA A 556 18.85 -20.93 35.95
CA ALA A 556 18.78 -20.05 37.12
C ALA A 556 19.96 -19.06 37.18
N PRO A 557 19.74 -17.83 37.70
CA PRO A 557 20.82 -16.91 38.02
C PRO A 557 21.86 -17.60 38.91
N CYS A 558 23.14 -17.36 38.65
CA CYS A 558 24.21 -17.86 39.49
C CYS A 558 25.18 -16.74 39.88
N GLN A 559 25.80 -16.87 41.04
CA GLN A 559 26.86 -15.97 41.47
C GLN A 559 28.18 -16.48 40.90
N ALA A 560 28.96 -15.60 40.25
CA ALA A 560 30.34 -15.90 39.91
C ALA A 560 31.23 -15.66 41.13
N ASN A 561 31.98 -16.68 41.54
CA ASN A 561 32.97 -16.55 42.59
C ASN A 561 34.26 -15.96 42.01
N THR A 562 34.88 -14.96 42.65
CA THR A 562 36.36 -14.84 42.79
C THR A 562 36.83 -13.65 43.62
N LEU A 563 37.66 -13.93 44.64
CA LEU A 563 38.92 -13.19 44.87
C LEU A 563 40.15 -14.11 45.10
N GLY A 564 39.96 -15.44 45.20
CA GLY A 564 41.07 -16.39 45.09
C GLY A 564 41.74 -16.78 46.41
N THR A 565 41.03 -16.63 47.53
CA THR A 565 41.48 -17.04 48.87
C THR A 565 40.61 -18.14 49.46
N GLU A 566 39.57 -18.57 48.76
CA GLU A 566 38.67 -19.63 49.19
C GLU A 566 39.38 -21.00 49.23
N THR A 567 39.05 -21.81 50.24
CA THR A 567 39.53 -23.19 50.36
C THR A 567 38.44 -24.15 49.90
N TYR A 568 38.77 -25.02 48.95
CA TYR A 568 37.85 -25.96 48.33
C TYR A 568 38.11 -27.39 48.82
N THR A 569 37.05 -28.13 49.09
CA THR A 569 37.11 -29.59 49.24
C THR A 569 36.70 -30.23 47.92
N ILE A 570 37.60 -31.04 47.36
CA ILE A 570 37.42 -31.73 46.08
C ILE A 570 37.28 -33.24 46.35
N VAL A 571 36.23 -33.84 45.81
CA VAL A 571 36.00 -35.29 45.82
C VAL A 571 35.69 -35.75 44.40
N ASN A 572 36.45 -36.72 43.89
CA ASN A 572 36.32 -37.22 42.51
C ASN A 572 36.37 -36.11 41.44
N GLY A 573 37.22 -35.10 41.64
CA GLY A 573 37.37 -33.97 40.71
C GLY A 573 36.24 -32.95 40.73
N LEU A 574 35.34 -33.00 41.74
CA LEU A 574 34.25 -32.05 41.90
C LEU A 574 34.37 -31.30 43.23
N VAL A 575 34.03 -30.02 43.22
CA VAL A 575 33.91 -29.22 44.44
C VAL A 575 32.68 -29.69 45.21
N THR A 576 32.88 -30.20 46.43
CA THR A 576 31.80 -30.62 47.32
C THR A 576 31.59 -29.65 48.49
N GLN A 577 32.59 -28.80 48.76
CA GLN A 577 32.50 -27.80 49.82
C GLN A 577 33.42 -26.62 49.54
N ILE A 578 32.98 -25.42 49.94
CA ILE A 578 33.83 -24.23 50.10
C ILE A 578 33.87 -23.91 51.59
N ALA A 579 35.07 -23.73 52.15
CA ALA A 579 35.24 -23.39 53.55
C ALA A 579 34.76 -21.96 53.84
N GLY A 580 34.04 -21.76 54.95
CA GLY A 580 33.42 -20.50 55.32
C GLY A 580 31.95 -20.37 54.85
N LEU A 581 31.25 -19.36 55.37
CA LEU A 581 29.83 -19.08 55.04
C LEU A 581 29.66 -17.96 54.02
N THR A 582 30.75 -17.45 53.48
CA THR A 582 30.76 -16.34 52.53
C THR A 582 31.72 -16.61 51.39
N ILE A 583 31.36 -16.17 50.19
CA ILE A 583 32.22 -16.18 49.00
C ILE A 583 32.56 -14.73 48.60
N ASN A 584 33.56 -14.55 47.73
CA ASN A 584 34.01 -13.24 47.27
C ASN A 584 34.50 -12.35 48.45
N ALA A 585 35.48 -12.85 49.19
CA ALA A 585 36.10 -12.19 50.35
C ALA A 585 35.12 -11.61 51.40
N GLY A 586 33.99 -12.29 51.64
CA GLY A 586 32.99 -11.86 52.63
C GLY A 586 31.81 -11.07 52.08
N ALA A 587 31.78 -10.78 50.77
CA ALA A 587 30.76 -9.92 50.16
C ALA A 587 29.42 -10.62 49.88
N TYR A 588 29.41 -11.95 49.76
CA TYR A 588 28.18 -12.71 49.50
C TYR A 588 28.03 -13.88 50.46
N ALA A 589 26.90 -13.92 51.19
CA ALA A 589 26.49 -15.03 52.05
C ALA A 589 25.43 -15.88 51.32
N PRO A 590 25.82 -16.99 50.66
CA PRO A 590 24.86 -17.84 49.94
C PRO A 590 23.83 -18.45 50.88
N VAL A 591 22.63 -18.70 50.36
CA VAL A 591 21.58 -19.50 51.01
C VAL A 591 21.42 -20.87 50.36
N VAL A 592 20.86 -21.84 51.09
CA VAL A 592 20.55 -23.16 50.54
C VAL A 592 19.63 -23.03 49.32
N GLY A 593 20.02 -23.63 48.20
CA GLY A 593 19.34 -23.52 46.92
C GLY A 593 20.00 -22.55 45.92
N ASP A 594 20.89 -21.68 46.38
CA ASP A 594 21.64 -20.78 45.50
C ASP A 594 22.49 -21.53 44.49
N SER A 595 22.75 -20.88 43.35
CA SER A 595 23.61 -21.41 42.30
C SER A 595 24.92 -20.64 42.25
N ILE A 596 26.04 -21.36 42.21
CA ILE A 596 27.39 -20.79 42.21
C ILE A 596 28.13 -21.32 40.99
N LEU A 597 28.63 -20.42 40.15
CA LEU A 597 29.55 -20.75 39.07
C LEU A 597 30.97 -20.79 39.62
N ILE A 598 31.66 -21.91 39.39
CA ILE A 598 33.10 -22.06 39.71
C ILE A 598 33.86 -22.16 38.38
N PRO A 599 34.51 -21.07 37.93
CA PRO A 599 35.29 -21.06 36.71
C PRO A 599 36.64 -21.76 36.93
N GLY A 600 36.68 -23.06 36.63
CA GLY A 600 37.84 -23.93 36.88
C GLY A 600 37.89 -24.40 38.32
N ALA A 601 37.58 -25.68 38.56
CA ALA A 601 37.83 -26.29 39.86
C ALA A 601 39.33 -26.57 40.05
N PRO A 602 39.89 -26.43 41.26
CA PRO A 602 41.21 -26.95 41.57
C PRO A 602 41.29 -28.47 41.35
N ASP A 603 42.46 -28.96 40.93
CA ASP A 603 42.69 -30.40 40.70
C ASP A 603 42.67 -31.23 42.01
N ALA A 604 42.84 -30.59 43.17
CA ALA A 604 42.82 -31.22 44.48
C ALA A 604 42.30 -30.26 45.56
N SER A 605 41.87 -30.82 46.71
CA SER A 605 41.44 -30.04 47.87
C SER A 605 42.53 -29.09 48.35
N GLY A 606 42.19 -27.84 48.62
CA GLY A 606 43.14 -26.82 49.06
C GLY A 606 42.68 -25.39 48.76
N ALA A 607 43.54 -24.43 49.06
CA ALA A 607 43.37 -23.04 48.63
C ALA A 607 43.52 -22.99 47.10
N GLY A 608 42.55 -22.39 46.43
CA GLY A 608 42.52 -22.35 44.97
C GLY A 608 42.10 -20.98 44.46
N THR A 609 42.54 -20.64 43.26
CA THR A 609 42.12 -19.43 42.57
C THR A 609 41.27 -19.84 41.37
N ALA A 610 39.95 -19.71 41.45
CA ALA A 610 39.08 -19.84 40.29
C ALA A 610 39.08 -18.55 39.44
N ASN A 611 40.17 -17.78 39.47
CA ASN A 611 40.27 -16.46 38.84
C ASN A 611 40.91 -16.59 37.47
N SER A 612 40.06 -16.83 36.46
CA SER A 612 40.48 -16.67 35.09
C SER A 612 39.39 -15.97 34.29
N ALA A 613 39.76 -14.86 33.66
CA ALA A 613 38.96 -14.21 32.62
C ALA A 613 38.73 -15.13 31.39
N THR A 614 39.44 -16.26 31.35
CA THR A 614 39.32 -17.33 30.36
C THR A 614 38.93 -18.61 31.07
N LEU A 615 37.75 -19.18 30.80
CA LEU A 615 37.32 -20.41 31.48
C LEU A 615 38.36 -21.52 31.35
N ALA A 616 38.85 -22.02 32.50
CA ALA A 616 39.71 -23.17 32.53
C ALA A 616 38.92 -24.47 32.28
N THR A 617 39.63 -25.51 31.85
CA THR A 617 39.12 -26.88 31.70
C THR A 617 38.42 -27.33 32.99
N GLY A 618 37.12 -27.63 32.95
CA GLY A 618 36.36 -28.15 34.12
C GLY A 618 35.41 -27.17 34.83
N SER A 619 35.08 -26.03 34.23
CA SER A 619 34.13 -25.04 34.80
C SER A 619 32.68 -25.60 34.89
N ILE A 620 32.06 -25.58 36.08
CA ILE A 620 30.72 -26.16 36.37
C ILE A 620 29.90 -25.21 37.26
N ILE A 621 28.56 -25.29 37.17
CA ILE A 621 27.61 -24.65 38.10
C ILE A 621 27.18 -25.64 39.19
N TYR A 622 27.31 -25.20 40.44
CA TYR A 622 26.94 -25.95 41.63
C TYR A 622 25.69 -25.36 42.30
N LYS A 623 24.94 -26.21 43.00
CA LYS A 623 23.86 -25.83 43.90
C LYS A 623 24.35 -25.89 45.34
N VAL A 624 24.00 -24.90 46.14
CA VAL A 624 24.23 -24.92 47.59
C VAL A 624 23.23 -25.87 48.24
N THR A 625 23.75 -26.91 48.91
CA THR A 625 22.93 -27.97 49.53
C THR A 625 22.79 -27.80 51.03
N SER A 626 23.81 -27.25 51.71
CA SER A 626 23.75 -26.91 53.13
C SER A 626 24.78 -25.85 53.51
N LEU A 627 24.57 -25.19 54.64
CA LEU A 627 25.49 -24.23 55.27
C LEU A 627 25.95 -24.72 56.66
N ALA A 628 25.86 -26.02 56.90
CA ALA A 628 26.12 -26.60 58.23
C ALA A 628 27.62 -26.68 58.52
N GLY A 629 27.99 -26.49 59.79
CA GLY A 629 29.38 -26.58 60.24
C GLY A 629 30.27 -25.41 59.81
N GLY A 630 29.69 -24.27 59.43
CA GLY A 630 30.42 -23.06 59.06
C GLY A 630 30.97 -23.05 57.63
N ASN A 631 30.52 -23.99 56.79
CA ASN A 631 30.99 -24.15 55.41
C ASN A 631 29.81 -24.22 54.43
N ILE A 632 30.07 -23.91 53.16
CA ILE A 632 29.10 -24.02 52.06
C ILE A 632 29.25 -25.40 51.41
N ALA A 633 28.27 -26.28 51.58
CA ALA A 633 28.23 -27.58 50.91
C ALA A 633 27.60 -27.44 49.51
N LEU A 634 28.16 -28.15 48.54
CA LEU A 634 27.84 -28.02 47.12
C LEU A 634 27.57 -29.37 46.47
N GLU A 635 26.64 -29.39 45.51
CA GLU A 635 26.47 -30.49 44.56
C GLU A 635 26.38 -29.94 43.13
N PRO A 636 26.80 -30.70 42.10
CA PRO A 636 26.60 -30.30 40.71
C PRO A 636 25.11 -30.14 40.38
N ARG A 637 24.77 -29.14 39.57
CA ARG A 637 23.39 -28.95 39.12
C ARG A 637 22.95 -30.06 38.16
N ALA A 638 21.92 -30.83 38.54
CA ALA A 638 21.44 -32.00 37.81
C ALA A 638 20.94 -31.69 36.38
N ASP A 639 20.30 -30.53 36.19
CA ASP A 639 19.83 -30.02 34.90
C ASP A 639 20.96 -29.55 33.97
N MET A 640 22.19 -29.56 34.49
CA MET A 640 23.44 -29.31 33.77
C MET A 640 24.26 -30.59 33.62
N LEU A 641 23.66 -31.77 33.79
CA LEU A 641 24.30 -33.07 33.53
C LEU A 641 23.96 -33.63 32.15
N THR A 642 23.03 -32.99 31.45
CA THR A 642 22.64 -33.29 30.07
C THR A 642 22.84 -32.04 29.21
N ASN A 643 22.96 -32.19 27.89
CA ASN A 643 23.24 -31.12 26.94
C ASN A 643 22.25 -29.92 27.09
N PRO A 644 22.68 -28.74 27.60
CA PRO A 644 21.83 -27.58 27.81
C PRO A 644 21.85 -26.62 26.60
N GLY A 645 22.10 -27.13 25.39
CA GLY A 645 22.25 -26.32 24.18
C GLY A 645 21.14 -25.29 23.97
N GLY A 646 21.53 -24.04 23.69
CA GLY A 646 20.60 -22.93 23.45
C GLY A 646 20.11 -22.23 24.73
N LYS A 647 20.50 -22.70 25.92
CA LYS A 647 20.14 -22.06 27.19
C LYS A 647 21.11 -20.92 27.57
N VAL A 648 20.61 -19.95 28.33
CA VAL A 648 21.37 -18.78 28.83
C VAL A 648 21.45 -18.84 30.36
N VAL A 649 22.64 -18.64 30.91
CA VAL A 649 22.86 -18.40 32.35
C VAL A 649 23.14 -16.92 32.57
N TYR A 650 22.43 -16.37 33.55
CA TYR A 650 22.65 -15.01 34.05
C TYR A 650 23.62 -15.06 35.23
N VAL A 651 24.66 -14.23 35.19
CA VAL A 651 25.63 -14.10 36.29
C VAL A 651 25.39 -12.79 37.02
N GLU A 652 25.02 -12.90 38.29
CA GLU A 652 24.91 -11.76 39.20
C GLU A 652 26.25 -11.56 39.90
N ASN A 653 26.72 -10.32 39.96
CA ASN A 653 27.94 -9.96 40.69
C ASN A 653 27.59 -8.92 41.75
N ASN A 654 27.86 -9.23 43.01
CA ASN A 654 27.65 -8.31 44.13
C ASN A 654 28.94 -7.57 44.58
N GLY A 655 30.00 -7.55 43.76
CA GLY A 655 31.29 -7.02 44.22
C GLY A 655 32.36 -6.67 43.17
N GLY A 656 31.97 -6.16 41.98
CA GLY A 656 32.89 -5.40 41.12
C GLY A 656 33.63 -6.18 40.01
N TRP A 657 32.92 -6.39 38.89
CA TRP A 657 33.26 -6.12 37.48
C TRP A 657 32.16 -6.78 36.63
N GLY A 658 31.49 -6.01 35.77
CA GLY A 658 30.43 -6.45 34.86
C GLY A 658 29.06 -6.71 35.51
N ALA A 659 28.25 -5.67 35.64
CA ALA A 659 26.81 -5.83 35.88
C ALA A 659 26.18 -6.65 34.73
N GLY A 660 25.46 -7.72 35.05
CA GLY A 660 24.58 -8.42 34.10
C GLY A 660 25.27 -9.10 32.92
N THR A 661 26.32 -9.88 33.18
CA THR A 661 26.99 -10.61 32.09
C THR A 661 26.23 -11.89 31.75
N TYR A 662 25.78 -12.04 30.50
CA TYR A 662 25.10 -13.24 30.01
C TYR A 662 26.10 -14.26 29.47
N TRP A 663 25.93 -15.53 29.85
CA TRP A 663 26.72 -16.65 29.34
C TRP A 663 25.77 -17.62 28.62
N THR A 664 26.09 -18.00 27.38
CA THR A 664 25.26 -18.91 26.56
C THR A 664 25.92 -20.28 26.43
N PHE A 665 25.13 -21.35 26.49
CA PHE A 665 25.59 -22.71 26.21
C PHE A 665 25.33 -23.04 24.74
N LYS A 666 26.38 -23.38 23.99
CA LYS A 666 26.23 -23.85 22.61
C LYS A 666 25.78 -25.32 22.59
N SER A 667 24.99 -25.69 21.57
CA SER A 667 24.67 -27.10 21.32
C SER A 667 25.94 -27.85 20.84
N PRO A 668 26.42 -28.87 21.58
CA PRO A 668 27.49 -29.75 21.13
C PRO A 668 27.00 -30.59 19.93
N THR A 669 27.93 -30.91 19.03
CA THR A 669 27.64 -31.70 17.82
C THR A 669 27.45 -33.19 18.09
N THR A 670 27.68 -33.65 19.33
CA THR A 670 27.52 -35.05 19.77
C THR A 670 27.26 -35.15 21.29
N ASN A 671 26.45 -36.11 21.74
CA ASN A 671 26.09 -36.32 23.16
C ASN A 671 27.26 -36.58 24.12
N GLY A 672 28.44 -36.98 23.62
CA GLY A 672 29.61 -37.33 24.46
C GLY A 672 30.42 -36.14 25.01
N GLN A 673 30.02 -34.89 24.74
CA GLN A 673 30.76 -33.69 25.17
C GLN A 673 30.30 -33.11 26.53
N PHE A 674 29.38 -33.77 27.24
CA PHE A 674 28.82 -33.26 28.50
C PHE A 674 28.77 -34.33 29.61
N THR A 675 29.83 -35.15 29.74
CA THR A 675 29.97 -36.12 30.83
C THR A 675 30.79 -35.52 31.97
N LEU A 676 30.22 -35.47 33.18
CA LEU A 676 30.88 -35.02 34.42
C LEU A 676 32.29 -35.63 34.55
N GLY A 677 33.30 -34.77 34.78
CA GLY A 677 34.66 -35.19 35.10
C GLY A 677 35.58 -35.53 33.92
N THR A 678 35.17 -35.36 32.65
CA THR A 678 36.06 -35.69 31.50
C THR A 678 36.27 -34.60 30.44
N THR A 679 35.36 -33.65 30.19
CA THR A 679 35.65 -32.27 29.68
C THR A 679 34.38 -31.45 29.29
N ARG A 680 34.52 -30.12 29.43
CA ARG A 680 33.96 -28.97 28.64
C ARG A 680 32.50 -28.50 28.83
N VAL A 681 32.38 -27.26 29.33
CA VAL A 681 31.30 -26.31 29.01
C VAL A 681 31.86 -25.27 28.03
N TRP A 682 31.24 -25.06 26.87
CA TRP A 682 31.61 -23.97 25.95
C TRP A 682 30.76 -22.74 26.24
N LEU A 683 31.37 -21.72 26.82
CA LEU A 683 30.76 -20.41 26.99
C LEU A 683 31.59 -19.37 26.25
N THR A 684 30.94 -18.50 25.47
CA THR A 684 31.59 -17.34 24.83
C THR A 684 31.31 -16.09 25.64
N ASN A 685 32.38 -15.39 26.06
CA ASN A 685 32.30 -14.04 26.58
C ASN A 685 31.85 -13.10 25.44
N GLY A 686 30.81 -12.30 25.68
CA GLY A 686 30.12 -11.50 24.67
C GLY A 686 30.92 -10.33 24.07
N LEU A 687 32.18 -10.11 24.45
CA LEU A 687 33.00 -9.02 23.91
C LEU A 687 34.49 -9.37 23.88
N ALA A 688 35.06 -9.50 22.68
CA ALA A 688 36.25 -8.77 22.22
C ALA A 688 36.79 -9.28 20.86
N THR A 689 36.92 -8.34 19.92
CA THR A 689 37.78 -8.34 18.71
C THR A 689 37.49 -9.34 17.58
N GLY A 690 36.57 -8.95 16.69
CA GLY A 690 36.38 -9.54 15.34
C GLY A 690 35.00 -9.22 14.75
N ALA A 691 34.95 -8.28 13.79
CA ALA A 691 33.81 -7.76 13.01
C ALA A 691 32.38 -7.86 13.60
N MET A 692 31.81 -6.70 13.92
CA MET A 692 30.35 -6.46 13.94
C MET A 692 29.77 -6.72 12.54
N THR A 693 28.46 -6.99 12.36
CA THR A 693 27.45 -5.92 12.13
C THR A 693 26.02 -6.43 11.78
N VAL A 694 25.05 -5.59 12.18
CA VAL A 694 23.66 -5.31 11.68
C VAL A 694 22.50 -6.25 12.05
N ASN A 695 21.42 -5.58 12.44
CA ASN A 695 20.31 -5.96 13.32
C ASN A 695 19.11 -6.66 12.65
N THR A 696 19.13 -6.97 11.35
CA THR A 696 18.17 -7.91 10.74
C THR A 696 18.68 -8.41 9.39
N LEU A 697 18.85 -9.72 9.30
CA LEU A 697 19.00 -10.46 8.05
C LEU A 697 17.83 -11.44 7.98
N VAL A 698 16.83 -11.16 7.15
CA VAL A 698 15.72 -12.08 6.91
C VAL A 698 16.02 -12.89 5.66
N VAL A 699 16.39 -14.15 5.84
CA VAL A 699 16.53 -15.16 4.78
C VAL A 699 15.29 -16.05 4.86
N SER A 700 14.29 -15.78 4.02
CA SER A 700 13.11 -16.64 3.91
C SER A 700 13.27 -17.62 2.73
N GLY A 701 13.26 -18.92 3.02
CA GLY A 701 13.26 -20.00 2.01
C GLY A 701 14.21 -21.17 2.30
N SER A 702 13.86 -22.37 1.81
CA SER A 702 14.55 -23.66 2.06
C SER A 702 15.89 -23.86 1.34
N LYS A 703 16.66 -22.80 1.01
CA LYS A 703 17.95 -22.95 0.31
C LYS A 703 19.08 -22.19 0.99
N THR A 704 20.27 -22.77 0.94
CA THR A 704 21.51 -22.18 1.47
C THR A 704 21.84 -20.87 0.73
N GLN A 705 21.77 -19.73 1.43
CA GLN A 705 22.23 -18.44 0.94
C GLN A 705 23.53 -18.07 1.67
N THR A 706 24.61 -17.85 0.92
CA THR A 706 25.94 -17.58 1.48
C THR A 706 26.41 -16.19 1.06
N ILE A 707 26.66 -15.31 2.02
CA ILE A 707 27.38 -14.04 1.80
C ILE A 707 28.85 -14.31 2.17
N GLN A 708 29.69 -14.50 1.18
CA GLN A 708 31.12 -14.74 1.39
C GLN A 708 31.91 -13.49 1.02
N SER A 709 32.72 -12.97 1.95
CA SER A 709 33.74 -11.99 1.61
C SER A 709 34.67 -12.63 0.57
N ASN A 710 34.81 -12.00 -0.59
CA ASN A 710 35.76 -12.47 -1.59
C ASN A 710 37.15 -12.54 -0.94
N SER A 711 37.72 -13.74 -0.88
CA SER A 711 39.01 -13.99 -0.24
C SER A 711 40.18 -13.27 -0.93
N ALA A 712 39.97 -12.77 -2.15
CA ALA A 712 40.91 -11.94 -2.89
C ALA A 712 40.65 -10.43 -2.75
N ALA A 713 39.61 -10.00 -2.01
CA ALA A 713 39.33 -8.57 -1.80
C ALA A 713 40.37 -7.94 -0.87
N THR A 714 41.04 -6.89 -1.34
CA THR A 714 41.88 -6.03 -0.51
C THR A 714 41.03 -5.14 0.40
N SER A 715 41.63 -4.57 1.45
CA SER A 715 40.95 -3.66 2.37
C SER A 715 40.28 -2.48 1.63
N GLY A 716 39.10 -2.06 2.09
CA GLY A 716 38.40 -0.87 1.60
C GLY A 716 37.45 -1.07 0.42
N LYS A 717 36.93 -2.29 0.20
CA LYS A 717 35.89 -2.54 -0.82
C LYS A 717 34.50 -2.55 -0.19
N THR A 718 33.65 -1.63 -0.63
CA THR A 718 32.25 -1.54 -0.22
C THR A 718 31.36 -2.04 -1.36
N LEU A 719 30.54 -3.06 -1.09
CA LEU A 719 29.42 -3.43 -1.97
C LEU A 719 28.17 -2.69 -1.46
N THR A 720 27.80 -1.63 -2.16
CA THR A 720 26.57 -0.87 -1.85
C THR A 720 25.44 -1.43 -2.70
N LEU A 721 24.39 -1.94 -2.05
CA LEU A 721 23.15 -2.31 -2.73
C LEU A 721 22.42 -1.03 -3.17
N PRO A 722 21.65 -1.07 -4.28
CA PRO A 722 20.85 0.07 -4.71
C PRO A 722 19.94 0.55 -3.57
N ALA A 723 19.84 1.88 -3.38
CA ALA A 723 19.01 2.49 -2.34
C ALA A 723 17.54 2.67 -2.75
N VAL A 724 17.15 2.12 -3.90
CA VAL A 724 15.77 2.16 -4.44
C VAL A 724 15.03 0.86 -4.07
N GLY A 725 13.73 0.77 -4.35
CA GLY A 725 12.87 -0.38 -3.99
C GLY A 725 13.32 -1.73 -4.57
N ASP A 726 12.40 -2.70 -4.70
CA ASP A 726 12.73 -4.03 -5.24
C ASP A 726 13.52 -3.92 -6.56
N ASP A 727 14.79 -4.33 -6.53
CA ASP A 727 15.72 -4.26 -7.65
C ASP A 727 16.41 -5.62 -7.85
N THR A 728 16.84 -5.89 -9.07
CA THR A 728 17.51 -7.13 -9.43
C THR A 728 19.00 -6.89 -9.63
N LEU A 729 19.83 -7.54 -8.82
CA LEU A 729 21.28 -7.57 -9.06
C LEU A 729 21.57 -8.54 -10.21
N VAL A 730 22.17 -8.03 -11.29
CA VAL A 730 22.67 -8.86 -12.38
C VAL A 730 23.89 -9.64 -11.93
N SER A 731 23.84 -10.96 -12.10
CA SER A 731 24.95 -11.86 -11.80
C SER A 731 25.68 -12.29 -13.06
N ARG A 732 26.82 -12.98 -12.91
CA ARG A 732 27.62 -13.47 -14.05
C ARG A 732 26.93 -14.52 -14.90
N THR A 733 25.94 -15.23 -14.36
CA THR A 733 25.31 -16.40 -15.00
C THR A 733 23.80 -16.28 -15.13
N SER A 734 23.21 -15.19 -14.64
CA SER A 734 21.78 -14.92 -14.83
C SER A 734 21.52 -14.39 -16.24
N THR A 735 20.33 -14.69 -16.75
CA THR A 735 19.77 -14.05 -17.93
C THR A 735 18.92 -12.88 -17.43
N ASP A 736 19.39 -11.66 -17.65
CA ASP A 736 18.76 -10.47 -17.10
C ASP A 736 18.26 -9.52 -18.19
N THR A 737 17.07 -8.98 -18.01
CA THR A 737 16.51 -7.91 -18.84
C THR A 737 16.82 -6.57 -18.20
N LEU A 738 17.73 -5.79 -18.80
CA LEU A 738 18.11 -4.46 -18.32
C LEU A 738 17.22 -3.37 -18.96
N THR A 739 16.20 -2.90 -18.25
CA THR A 739 15.36 -1.77 -18.68
C THR A 739 15.88 -0.43 -18.14
N ASN A 740 15.75 0.64 -18.92
CA ASN A 740 16.07 2.03 -18.52
C ASN A 740 17.50 2.26 -18.00
N LYS A 741 18.49 1.49 -18.48
CA LYS A 741 19.89 1.68 -18.08
C LYS A 741 20.64 2.51 -19.11
N THR A 742 21.40 3.50 -18.63
CA THR A 742 22.39 4.23 -19.41
C THR A 742 23.74 3.55 -19.27
N LEU A 743 24.26 2.93 -20.33
CA LEU A 743 25.61 2.38 -20.34
C LEU A 743 26.61 3.48 -20.73
N THR A 744 27.31 4.03 -19.74
CA THR A 744 28.36 5.03 -19.98
C THR A 744 29.72 4.32 -20.07
N SER A 745 30.32 4.31 -21.25
CA SER A 745 31.59 3.62 -21.54
C SER A 745 31.63 2.11 -21.20
N PRO A 746 30.60 1.30 -21.58
CA PRO A 746 30.66 -0.13 -21.36
C PRO A 746 31.74 -0.77 -22.26
N SER A 747 32.50 -1.73 -21.71
CA SER A 747 33.32 -2.64 -22.53
C SER A 747 32.51 -3.89 -22.83
N LEU A 748 32.05 -4.05 -24.08
CA LEU A 748 31.33 -5.23 -24.54
C LEU A 748 32.22 -6.05 -25.48
N THR A 749 32.76 -7.17 -25.01
CA THR A 749 33.79 -7.92 -25.74
C THR A 749 33.22 -8.80 -26.86
N THR A 750 31.99 -9.31 -26.71
CA THR A 750 31.32 -10.16 -27.73
C THR A 750 29.79 -9.99 -27.71
N PRO A 751 29.25 -8.77 -27.91
CA PRO A 751 27.81 -8.57 -27.87
C PRO A 751 27.14 -9.21 -29.10
N LYS A 752 26.00 -9.88 -28.89
CA LYS A 752 25.04 -10.19 -29.96
C LYS A 752 24.00 -9.08 -29.97
N ILE A 753 23.90 -8.34 -31.07
CA ILE A 753 23.00 -7.18 -31.20
C ILE A 753 22.04 -7.45 -32.35
N ASP A 754 20.76 -7.62 -32.05
CA ASP A 754 19.73 -7.84 -33.08
C ASP A 754 19.24 -6.51 -33.67
N THR A 755 19.05 -5.48 -32.84
CA THR A 755 18.54 -4.17 -33.24
C THR A 755 19.09 -3.06 -32.37
N VAL A 756 19.37 -1.91 -32.97
CA VAL A 756 19.66 -0.64 -32.30
C VAL A 756 18.51 0.32 -32.58
N LEU A 757 17.92 0.87 -31.52
CA LEU A 757 16.84 1.85 -31.60
C LEU A 757 17.39 3.28 -31.41
N ASP A 758 16.73 4.26 -32.00
CA ASP A 758 16.95 5.67 -31.71
C ASP A 758 16.27 6.10 -30.40
N SER A 759 16.43 7.37 -30.02
CA SER A 759 15.84 7.93 -28.79
C SER A 759 14.30 7.96 -28.79
N ASN A 760 13.67 7.81 -29.96
CA ASN A 760 12.22 7.74 -30.11
C ASN A 760 11.71 6.28 -30.17
N GLY A 761 12.61 5.29 -30.02
CA GLY A 761 12.28 3.87 -30.08
C GLY A 761 12.16 3.30 -31.50
N ASN A 762 12.52 4.06 -32.54
CA ASN A 762 12.50 3.57 -33.92
C ASN A 762 13.80 2.85 -34.26
N LYS A 763 13.74 1.89 -35.18
CA LYS A 763 14.92 1.12 -35.62
C LYS A 763 15.90 2.02 -36.37
N SER A 764 17.12 2.15 -35.84
CA SER A 764 18.24 2.81 -36.50
C SER A 764 19.11 1.81 -37.26
N PHE A 765 19.34 0.62 -36.70
CA PHE A 765 20.09 -0.47 -37.32
C PHE A 765 19.52 -1.84 -36.93
N VAL A 766 19.49 -2.79 -37.86
CA VAL A 766 18.96 -4.16 -37.66
C VAL A 766 19.92 -5.16 -38.29
N VAL A 767 20.27 -6.21 -37.55
CA VAL A 767 21.10 -7.31 -38.06
C VAL A 767 20.19 -8.47 -38.45
N GLY A 768 20.15 -8.79 -39.74
CA GLY A 768 19.49 -9.99 -40.23
C GLY A 768 20.38 -11.22 -40.04
N ALA A 769 19.82 -12.32 -39.53
CA ALA A 769 20.54 -13.58 -39.42
C ALA A 769 20.45 -14.38 -40.72
N ALA A 770 21.59 -14.85 -41.23
CA ALA A 770 21.67 -15.89 -42.26
C ALA A 770 22.37 -17.13 -41.66
N ALA A 771 21.79 -18.32 -41.87
CA ALA A 771 22.16 -19.53 -41.14
C ALA A 771 23.63 -19.97 -41.31
N THR A 772 24.28 -19.58 -42.41
CA THR A 772 25.67 -19.94 -42.75
C THR A 772 26.47 -18.74 -43.24
N ALA A 773 26.22 -17.54 -42.71
CA ALA A 773 26.95 -16.33 -43.12
C ALA A 773 28.45 -16.45 -42.85
N VAL A 774 29.27 -16.36 -43.92
CA VAL A 774 30.74 -16.30 -43.84
C VAL A 774 31.31 -14.94 -44.28
N ASN A 775 30.45 -14.04 -44.76
CA ASN A 775 30.77 -12.67 -45.18
C ASN A 775 29.86 -11.67 -44.46
N TRP A 776 30.37 -10.50 -44.12
CA TRP A 776 29.68 -9.44 -43.39
C TRP A 776 30.12 -8.04 -43.80
N LEU A 777 29.33 -7.04 -43.41
CA LEU A 777 29.70 -5.63 -43.53
C LEU A 777 30.47 -5.21 -42.27
N GLN A 778 31.70 -4.75 -42.44
CA GLN A 778 32.52 -4.13 -41.40
C GLN A 778 32.44 -2.60 -41.52
N ILE A 779 32.34 -1.93 -40.37
CA ILE A 779 32.53 -0.48 -40.27
C ILE A 779 33.92 -0.25 -39.72
N ASN A 780 34.79 0.36 -40.51
CA ASN A 780 36.18 0.61 -40.13
C ASN A 780 36.27 2.01 -39.55
N ASN A 781 36.90 2.13 -38.37
CA ASN A 781 37.38 3.43 -37.93
C ASN A 781 38.49 3.92 -38.87
N ALA A 782 38.86 5.19 -38.73
CA ALA A 782 39.95 5.75 -39.49
C ALA A 782 40.88 6.56 -38.58
N PRO A 783 42.20 6.49 -38.80
CA PRO A 783 43.14 7.41 -38.16
C PRO A 783 42.91 8.84 -38.67
N THR A 784 43.54 9.82 -38.01
CA THR A 784 43.47 11.23 -38.41
C THR A 784 43.78 11.39 -39.90
N ASN A 785 42.98 12.21 -40.59
CA ASN A 785 43.07 12.50 -42.04
C ASN A 785 42.73 11.33 -42.99
N VAL A 786 42.09 10.27 -42.49
CA VAL A 786 41.50 9.21 -43.31
C VAL A 786 39.99 9.15 -43.02
N ALA A 787 39.17 8.88 -44.04
CA ALA A 787 37.73 8.74 -43.86
C ALA A 787 37.37 7.34 -43.30
N PRO A 788 36.39 7.22 -42.38
CA PRO A 788 35.86 5.92 -41.98
C PRO A 788 35.24 5.18 -43.18
N GLY A 789 35.31 3.85 -43.15
CA GLY A 789 34.96 3.01 -44.29
C GLY A 789 33.82 2.04 -44.01
N LEU A 790 33.06 1.71 -45.05
CA LEU A 790 32.20 0.53 -45.11
C LEU A 790 32.91 -0.52 -45.97
N GLN A 791 33.22 -1.67 -45.38
CA GLN A 791 34.02 -2.71 -46.03
C GLN A 791 33.27 -4.04 -46.04
N ALA A 792 33.23 -4.71 -47.19
CA ALA A 792 32.86 -6.11 -47.23
C ALA A 792 34.03 -6.95 -46.70
N PHE A 793 33.76 -7.81 -45.72
CA PHE A 793 34.75 -8.67 -45.10
C PHE A 793 34.20 -10.09 -45.00
N GLY A 794 35.06 -11.10 -44.97
CA GLY A 794 34.61 -12.49 -44.91
C GLY A 794 35.66 -13.50 -45.35
N ALA A 795 35.24 -14.76 -45.41
CA ALA A 795 36.10 -15.85 -45.85
C ALA A 795 36.24 -15.92 -47.38
N ASP A 796 35.28 -15.38 -48.14
CA ASP A 796 35.33 -15.41 -49.60
C ASP A 796 36.36 -14.40 -50.15
N PRO A 797 37.05 -14.73 -51.26
CA PRO A 797 38.12 -13.88 -51.79
C PRO A 797 37.63 -12.62 -52.52
N ASN A 798 36.41 -12.60 -53.05
CA ASN A 798 35.84 -11.47 -53.78
C ASN A 798 34.43 -11.18 -53.28
N ILE A 799 34.29 -10.14 -52.47
CA ILE A 799 33.02 -9.79 -51.81
C ILE A 799 32.65 -8.35 -52.18
N GLY A 800 31.47 -8.17 -52.76
CA GLY A 800 30.90 -6.85 -53.05
C GLY A 800 29.95 -6.37 -51.95
N ILE A 801 29.68 -5.07 -51.92
CA ILE A 801 28.62 -4.46 -51.10
C ILE A 801 27.41 -4.19 -52.00
N THR A 802 26.24 -4.68 -51.61
CA THR A 802 24.98 -4.38 -52.31
C THR A 802 24.07 -3.50 -51.45
N LEU A 803 23.48 -2.46 -52.05
CA LEU A 803 22.54 -1.55 -51.40
C LEU A 803 21.15 -1.72 -52.02
N PHE A 804 20.12 -1.92 -51.19
CA PHE A 804 18.75 -2.22 -51.64
C PHE A 804 17.75 -1.12 -51.20
N PRO A 805 17.48 -0.10 -52.03
CA PRO A 805 16.36 0.80 -51.79
C PRO A 805 15.03 0.05 -51.82
N LYS A 806 14.06 0.45 -50.99
CA LYS A 806 12.71 -0.13 -51.00
C LYS A 806 11.86 0.53 -52.09
N GLY A 807 11.27 -0.27 -52.98
CA GLY A 807 10.40 0.23 -54.05
C GLY A 807 11.15 1.12 -55.05
N PHE A 808 10.59 2.30 -55.36
CA PHE A 808 11.21 3.29 -56.27
C PHE A 808 12.16 4.29 -55.57
N GLY A 809 12.60 4.01 -54.34
CA GLY A 809 13.53 4.89 -53.62
C GLY A 809 14.89 5.01 -54.33
N ALA A 810 15.52 6.19 -54.25
CA ALA A 810 16.83 6.45 -54.85
C ALA A 810 17.98 6.27 -53.84
N LEU A 811 19.14 5.81 -54.34
CA LEU A 811 20.40 5.97 -53.60
C LEU A 811 20.86 7.43 -53.74
N THR A 812 21.00 8.13 -52.62
CA THR A 812 21.30 9.58 -52.60
C THR A 812 22.61 9.85 -51.87
N VAL A 813 23.39 10.80 -52.37
CA VAL A 813 24.58 11.36 -51.70
C VAL A 813 24.27 12.77 -51.27
N TYR A 814 24.34 13.03 -49.96
CA TYR A 814 24.05 14.34 -49.39
C TYR A 814 25.32 15.07 -48.96
N VAL A 815 25.40 16.36 -49.28
CA VAL A 815 26.36 17.30 -48.74
C VAL A 815 25.62 18.62 -48.40
N PRO A 816 26.09 19.41 -47.43
CA PRO A 816 25.46 20.68 -47.09
C PRO A 816 25.53 21.71 -48.24
N ALA A 817 24.73 22.77 -48.14
CA ALA A 817 24.67 23.83 -49.14
C ALA A 817 26.06 24.42 -49.43
N GLY A 818 26.32 24.72 -50.72
CA GLY A 818 27.62 25.23 -51.18
C GLY A 818 28.68 24.15 -51.44
N SER A 819 28.37 22.88 -51.18
CA SER A 819 29.25 21.74 -51.49
C SER A 819 28.70 20.91 -52.66
N THR A 820 29.58 20.22 -53.40
CA THR A 820 29.21 19.31 -54.49
C THR A 820 29.27 17.86 -54.01
N PRO A 821 28.20 17.06 -54.10
CA PRO A 821 28.27 15.64 -53.77
C PRO A 821 29.12 14.92 -54.82
N THR A 822 30.06 14.09 -54.36
CA THR A 822 31.00 13.37 -55.23
C THR A 822 30.93 11.86 -55.00
N VAL A 823 30.99 11.09 -56.08
CA VAL A 823 31.29 9.65 -56.06
C VAL A 823 32.57 9.48 -56.87
N GLY A 824 33.60 8.86 -56.29
CA GLY A 824 34.90 8.68 -56.93
C GLY A 824 35.57 7.37 -56.52
N GLY A 825 36.53 6.92 -57.32
CA GLY A 825 37.39 5.79 -56.98
C GLY A 825 38.33 6.13 -55.82
N TYR A 826 38.57 5.16 -54.95
CA TYR A 826 39.49 5.27 -53.83
C TYR A 826 40.22 3.93 -53.65
N GLY A 827 41.54 3.97 -53.53
CA GLY A 827 42.37 2.78 -53.39
C GLY A 827 43.86 3.10 -53.57
N PRO A 828 44.74 2.09 -53.49
CA PRO A 828 46.18 2.28 -53.50
C PRO A 828 46.76 2.58 -54.89
N ASP A 829 46.03 2.29 -55.97
CA ASP A 829 46.55 2.51 -57.32
C ASP A 829 46.39 3.98 -57.72
N THR A 830 47.23 4.42 -58.65
CA THR A 830 47.24 5.82 -59.11
C THR A 830 45.97 6.18 -59.89
N ASP A 831 45.41 5.22 -60.63
CA ASP A 831 44.23 5.40 -61.46
C ASP A 831 43.19 4.33 -61.13
N HIS A 832 41.99 4.77 -60.72
CA HIS A 832 40.83 3.90 -60.50
C HIS A 832 39.66 4.37 -61.36
N ASP A 833 39.18 3.51 -62.25
CA ASP A 833 37.98 3.77 -63.05
C ASP A 833 36.72 3.71 -62.18
N LEU A 834 35.82 4.70 -62.33
CA LEU A 834 34.45 4.60 -61.82
C LEU A 834 33.57 3.92 -62.86
N ASN A 835 33.37 2.61 -62.73
CA ASN A 835 32.53 1.85 -63.63
C ASN A 835 31.05 1.89 -63.18
N LEU A 836 30.19 2.61 -63.91
CA LEU A 836 28.73 2.65 -63.67
C LEU A 836 28.00 1.73 -64.65
N THR A 837 27.68 0.52 -64.20
CA THR A 837 27.03 -0.48 -65.03
C THR A 837 25.51 -0.46 -64.86
N THR A 838 24.78 -0.36 -65.97
CA THR A 838 23.33 -0.58 -66.00
C THR A 838 23.01 -2.06 -66.17
N LYS A 839 21.79 -2.47 -65.82
CA LYS A 839 21.31 -3.85 -66.05
C LYS A 839 20.54 -3.91 -67.37
N GLY A 840 20.88 -4.88 -68.24
CA GLY A 840 20.19 -5.09 -69.52
C GLY A 840 20.29 -3.86 -70.43
N ALA A 841 19.18 -3.48 -71.06
CA ALA A 841 19.09 -2.29 -71.93
C ALA A 841 19.04 -0.94 -71.17
N GLY A 842 19.34 -0.91 -69.87
CA GLY A 842 19.34 0.32 -69.09
C GLY A 842 20.42 1.32 -69.54
N LEU A 843 20.17 2.62 -69.35
CA LEU A 843 21.09 3.72 -69.69
C LEU A 843 21.52 4.46 -68.43
N VAL A 844 22.78 4.89 -68.36
CA VAL A 844 23.24 5.85 -67.35
C VAL A 844 22.59 7.20 -67.66
N LYS A 845 22.03 7.89 -66.67
CA LYS A 845 21.30 9.15 -66.88
C LYS A 845 21.77 10.23 -65.92
N ALA A 846 21.89 11.47 -66.42
CA ALA A 846 22.08 12.68 -65.64
C ALA A 846 20.83 13.56 -65.79
N ASN A 847 20.17 13.90 -64.67
CA ASN A 847 18.91 14.65 -64.67
C ASN A 847 17.84 14.08 -65.63
N GLY A 848 17.72 12.75 -65.67
CA GLY A 848 16.76 12.04 -66.52
C GLY A 848 17.16 11.89 -68.00
N VAL A 849 18.23 12.55 -68.43
CA VAL A 849 18.77 12.47 -69.79
C VAL A 849 19.86 11.41 -69.84
N ALA A 850 19.85 10.55 -70.87
CA ALA A 850 20.93 9.58 -71.07
C ALA A 850 22.29 10.30 -71.15
N VAL A 851 23.26 9.82 -70.37
CA VAL A 851 24.65 10.22 -70.52
C VAL A 851 25.16 9.52 -71.77
N ASP A 852 25.53 10.32 -72.75
CA ASP A 852 25.95 9.85 -74.07
C ASP A 852 27.30 9.13 -73.95
N THR A 853 27.32 7.83 -74.22
CA THR A 853 28.53 7.01 -74.05
C THR A 853 29.51 7.23 -75.21
N ILE A 854 30.78 7.43 -74.90
CA ILE A 854 31.84 7.89 -75.82
C ILE A 854 32.41 6.83 -76.78
N SER A 855 31.72 5.72 -77.05
CA SER A 855 32.27 4.64 -77.89
C SER A 855 31.38 4.14 -79.02
N ALA A 856 30.26 4.80 -79.33
CA ALA A 856 29.46 4.53 -80.54
C ALA A 856 28.88 5.83 -81.12
N ALA A 857 28.41 5.78 -82.38
CA ALA A 857 27.82 6.94 -83.05
C ALA A 857 26.64 7.50 -82.25
N ASN A 858 26.76 8.75 -81.78
CA ASN A 858 25.71 9.42 -81.02
C ASN A 858 24.80 10.22 -81.94
N THR A 859 23.52 9.85 -82.01
CA THR A 859 22.49 10.58 -82.78
C THR A 859 21.87 11.66 -81.90
N LEU A 860 22.24 12.93 -82.14
CA LEU A 860 21.76 14.08 -81.37
C LEU A 860 20.52 14.71 -82.02
N THR A 861 19.33 14.33 -81.55
CA THR A 861 18.06 14.89 -82.05
C THR A 861 17.62 16.09 -81.21
N ASN A 862 17.30 17.21 -81.86
CA ASN A 862 16.75 18.42 -81.22
C ASN A 862 17.69 19.09 -80.18
N LYS A 863 19.01 19.02 -80.39
CA LYS A 863 20.03 19.70 -79.56
C LYS A 863 20.70 20.83 -80.34
N THR A 864 20.80 22.01 -79.73
CA THR A 864 21.64 23.11 -80.24
C THR A 864 23.09 22.84 -79.87
N LEU A 865 23.92 22.51 -80.85
CA LEU A 865 25.37 22.49 -80.69
C LEU A 865 25.88 23.92 -80.88
N THR A 866 26.39 24.54 -79.81
CA THR A 866 26.99 25.88 -79.89
C THR A 866 28.48 25.71 -80.16
N ALA A 867 28.93 26.07 -81.36
CA ALA A 867 30.28 25.86 -81.90
C ALA A 867 30.76 24.38 -81.94
N PRO A 868 30.02 23.46 -82.60
CA PRO A 868 30.48 22.09 -82.76
C PRO A 868 31.74 22.04 -83.62
N LYS A 869 32.83 21.49 -83.07
CA LYS A 869 34.03 21.18 -83.83
C LYS A 869 33.92 19.76 -84.39
N ILE A 870 33.47 19.62 -85.63
CA ILE A 870 33.49 18.32 -86.33
C ILE A 870 34.93 18.03 -86.76
N SER A 871 35.71 17.42 -85.87
CA SER A 871 37.12 17.08 -86.12
C SER A 871 37.21 15.72 -86.82
N GLY A 872 36.87 15.68 -88.10
CA GLY A 872 36.90 14.42 -88.89
C GLY A 872 37.17 14.58 -90.40
N GLY A 873 37.28 15.80 -90.92
CA GLY A 873 37.74 16.02 -92.30
C GLY A 873 39.14 16.61 -92.29
N SER A 874 40.13 15.90 -92.81
CA SER A 874 41.50 16.40 -93.02
C SER A 874 41.63 17.47 -94.12
N GLY A 875 40.52 18.13 -94.49
CA GLY A 875 40.47 19.16 -95.51
C GLY A 875 40.17 20.53 -94.90
N THR A 876 40.85 21.56 -95.37
CA THR A 876 40.62 22.99 -95.02
C THR A 876 39.27 23.54 -95.50
N ALA A 877 38.40 22.70 -96.07
CA ALA A 877 37.12 23.10 -96.60
C ALA A 877 36.15 23.48 -95.46
N THR A 878 35.60 24.69 -95.55
CA THR A 878 34.69 25.22 -94.54
C THR A 878 33.25 25.21 -95.05
N ILE A 879 32.30 24.94 -94.17
CA ILE A 879 30.88 25.23 -94.41
C ILE A 879 30.56 26.54 -93.69
N SER A 880 30.07 27.54 -94.42
CA SER A 880 29.78 28.88 -93.87
C SER A 880 28.52 29.49 -94.49
N ALA A 881 28.02 30.60 -93.94
CA ALA A 881 26.83 31.28 -94.44
C ALA A 881 26.94 32.82 -94.29
N GLY A 882 26.22 33.57 -95.11
CA GLY A 882 26.12 35.04 -95.05
C GLY A 882 25.33 35.63 -96.22
N THR A 883 25.26 36.95 -96.38
CA THR A 883 24.48 37.60 -97.45
C THR A 883 25.29 37.78 -98.74
N GLY A 884 24.63 37.83 -99.90
CA GLY A 884 25.26 38.09 -101.19
C GLY A 884 26.04 36.91 -101.80
N SER A 885 26.42 37.02 -103.07
CA SER A 885 27.25 35.99 -103.73
C SER A 885 28.62 35.90 -103.04
N PRO A 886 29.10 34.69 -102.67
CA PRO A 886 30.45 34.52 -102.15
C PRO A 886 31.51 34.70 -103.24
N GLU A 887 31.14 34.70 -104.52
CA GLU A 887 32.09 34.88 -105.63
C GLU A 887 32.70 36.28 -105.62
N GLY A 888 34.03 36.32 -105.57
CA GLY A 888 34.82 37.55 -105.41
C GLY A 888 34.90 38.06 -103.96
N VAL A 889 34.06 37.56 -103.05
CA VAL A 889 33.93 38.07 -101.67
C VAL A 889 34.53 37.12 -100.62
N LYS A 890 34.07 35.85 -100.56
CA LYS A 890 34.43 34.93 -99.48
C LYS A 890 35.63 34.08 -99.87
N THR A 891 36.74 34.21 -99.15
CA THR A 891 37.89 33.31 -99.32
C THR A 891 37.66 31.97 -98.63
N ALA A 892 37.85 30.86 -99.35
CA ALA A 892 37.82 29.50 -98.82
C ALA A 892 38.54 28.52 -99.79
N THR A 893 38.95 27.34 -99.32
CA THR A 893 39.55 26.32 -100.19
C THR A 893 38.49 25.57 -101.00
N VAL A 894 38.87 25.01 -102.15
CA VAL A 894 38.01 24.14 -102.96
C VAL A 894 37.39 23.03 -102.10
N GLY A 895 36.11 22.74 -102.33
CA GLY A 895 35.26 21.87 -101.51
C GLY A 895 34.48 22.59 -100.41
N SER A 896 34.79 23.87 -100.14
CA SER A 896 34.03 24.68 -99.19
C SER A 896 32.61 24.95 -99.69
N GLN A 897 31.70 25.15 -98.74
CA GLN A 897 30.29 25.43 -99.01
C GLN A 897 29.90 26.77 -98.39
N TYR A 898 29.06 27.51 -99.10
CA TYR A 898 28.52 28.79 -98.63
C TYR A 898 27.01 28.85 -98.87
N MET A 899 26.25 29.10 -97.81
CA MET A 899 24.81 29.28 -97.86
C MET A 899 24.48 30.77 -97.75
N ARG A 900 23.73 31.27 -98.73
CA ARG A 900 23.24 32.65 -98.69
C ARG A 900 22.09 32.78 -97.71
N THR A 901 22.27 33.60 -96.68
CA THR A 901 21.23 33.88 -95.68
C THR A 901 20.18 34.85 -96.21
N ASP A 902 20.49 35.61 -97.26
CA ASP A 902 19.53 36.46 -97.98
C ASP A 902 18.73 35.71 -99.06
N GLY A 903 19.13 34.47 -99.37
CA GLY A 903 18.47 33.66 -100.40
C GLY A 903 18.61 34.22 -101.82
N GLY A 904 18.14 33.44 -102.79
CA GLY A 904 18.10 33.83 -104.21
C GLY A 904 17.82 32.63 -105.11
N ALA A 905 16.94 32.81 -106.10
CA ALA A 905 16.63 31.76 -107.07
C ALA A 905 17.92 31.32 -107.80
N GLY A 906 18.22 30.02 -107.76
CA GLY A 906 19.43 29.44 -108.35
C GLY A 906 20.76 29.91 -107.75
N THR A 907 20.74 30.62 -106.61
CA THR A 907 21.94 31.21 -106.00
C THR A 907 21.93 31.11 -104.48
N THR A 908 21.09 30.28 -103.86
CA THR A 908 21.04 30.19 -102.39
C THR A 908 22.21 29.36 -101.82
N PHE A 909 22.75 28.43 -102.59
CA PHE A 909 23.86 27.57 -102.18
C PHE A 909 25.01 27.70 -103.16
N TYR A 910 26.24 27.77 -102.64
CA TYR A 910 27.45 27.79 -103.43
C TYR A 910 28.42 26.71 -102.97
N VAL A 911 29.08 26.10 -103.94
CA VAL A 911 30.21 25.22 -103.72
C VAL A 911 31.45 25.87 -104.32
N LYS A 912 32.55 25.87 -103.57
CA LYS A 912 33.85 26.27 -104.09
C LYS A 912 34.38 25.13 -104.95
N GLU A 913 34.28 25.23 -106.26
CA GLU A 913 34.66 24.14 -107.17
C GLU A 913 36.07 24.30 -107.72
N SER A 914 36.60 25.52 -107.73
CA SER A 914 37.92 25.82 -108.28
C SER A 914 38.48 27.12 -107.71
N GLY A 915 39.71 27.46 -108.14
CA GLY A 915 40.37 28.69 -107.76
C GLY A 915 41.00 28.69 -106.35
N SER A 916 41.76 29.74 -106.08
CA SER A 916 42.27 30.08 -104.75
C SER A 916 41.68 31.42 -104.31
N GLY A 917 41.63 31.71 -103.02
CA GLY A 917 41.05 32.96 -102.53
C GLY A 917 39.51 33.00 -102.68
N SER A 918 38.97 34.13 -103.13
CA SER A 918 37.53 34.39 -103.17
C SER A 918 36.83 34.07 -104.50
N THR A 919 37.52 33.56 -105.52
CA THR A 919 36.95 33.25 -106.85
C THR A 919 36.83 31.74 -107.14
N GLY A 920 35.85 31.31 -107.93
CA GLY A 920 35.57 29.90 -108.23
C GLY A 920 34.47 29.27 -107.38
N TRP A 921 33.62 30.09 -106.77
CA TRP A 921 32.34 29.69 -106.22
C TRP A 921 31.30 29.54 -107.32
N VAL A 922 30.64 28.39 -107.32
CA VAL A 922 29.59 28.06 -108.29
C VAL A 922 28.30 27.88 -107.53
N ALA A 923 27.27 28.62 -107.96
CA ALA A 923 25.93 28.45 -107.42
C ALA A 923 25.36 27.08 -107.82
N LYS A 924 24.63 26.45 -106.91
CA LYS A 924 24.08 25.09 -107.06
C LYS A 924 22.58 25.05 -106.81
#